data_AF-A0A851GNX7-F1
#
_entry.id   AF-A0A851GNX7-F1
#
_cell.length_a   1.000
_cell.length_b   1.000
_cell.length_c   1.000
_cell.angle_alpha   90.00
_cell.angle_beta   90.00
_cell.angle_gamma   90.00
#
_symmetry.space_group_name_H-M   'P 1'
#
loop_
_entity.id
_entity.type
_entity.pdbx_description
1 polymer ?
#
loop_
_entity_poly.entity_id
_entity_poly.type
_entity_poly.pdbx_seq_one_letter_code
_entity_poly.pdbx_strand_id
1 'polypeptide(L)'
;MKLMNKVIIIAGVLTCKLGAVDYHVSKDGADGNPGTKAAPFKTISKAAVVARAGDSVTVHAGIYRERVDPMRGGSSDDKRIVYQAAVGEEVVITGSEVIKDWKEVRDGVWRVRLPNDFFGSFNPFADVIGGEWFIQKGHLRHAGMVYLNGVWMDEAASLGQVFESGRGKSVAGAIALGGQTSAYPGKVVAKTQEQELYRTCRYGMKGYQIKVPHGNYSVTLKFNEPYYKKAGQRVFDVKLEGDKVLSNLDIFARAGGFAAYEQSFDGVKVADGVLDLEFVDRVSMACISGIEISGKDFSKKLNCGGPAWKDYQKDAGGRKPAARPKWRASVGAETTTIWVQFNDVNPNEERVEINVRQSVFYPSEPGRNYITVRGFVMRHAATPWAGAMSEQVGLLGTHWSKGWIIEDNQISHSMNTGITLGRYDLASFDMDMPEATAPGFVESCELALKHGWSKENIGSHLVRNNHISHCEKNGIHGSLGGVFSVIEGNTICDIAARSWLNGHDIAGLKLLASNDCLIRNNHIYRCSGAGGIWLDWMAQGTRVSGNFLHDNSRDIYMEVNHGPYLLDNNLFLSKSSLTDWSQGGAYAHNVFGGLIRVKKEKRETPYFVPHELEQMRLSNIQHKDARFHNNLFFGFKGLSVFNGMSENLQSVGNVYLGGATPSSVDQGQIVETQWKSGVSITEEKGGEWWLELPVQPEWIRSKKRALITSEVLGKAKIPNAAYVQADGTPYALDTDYLGMKRKTENPAPGSFRFGSGKTLRVKVWPKE
;
A
#
# COMPACT_ATOMS: atom_id res chain seq x y z
N MET A 1 -49.97 -66.29 -39.26
CA MET A 1 -50.59 -65.10 -38.61
C MET A 1 -49.78 -64.78 -37.35
N LYS A 2 -49.32 -63.52 -37.23
CA LYS A 2 -48.57 -62.87 -36.13
C LYS A 2 -47.08 -63.22 -35.96
N LEU A 3 -46.25 -62.37 -36.58
CA LEU A 3 -44.84 -62.11 -36.23
C LEU A 3 -44.77 -61.44 -34.85
N MET A 4 -43.84 -61.91 -34.00
CA MET A 4 -43.46 -61.29 -32.73
C MET A 4 -42.14 -60.54 -32.96
N ASN A 5 -42.21 -59.21 -33.12
CA ASN A 5 -41.01 -58.36 -33.15
C ASN A 5 -40.70 -57.85 -31.74
N LYS A 6 -39.56 -58.30 -31.20
CA LYS A 6 -38.91 -57.69 -30.03
C LYS A 6 -38.32 -56.35 -30.46
N VAL A 7 -38.82 -55.26 -29.88
CA VAL A 7 -38.19 -53.93 -29.98
C VAL A 7 -37.20 -53.81 -28.82
N ILE A 8 -35.92 -53.75 -29.13
CA ILE A 8 -34.85 -53.35 -28.21
C ILE A 8 -34.73 -51.83 -28.31
N ILE A 9 -35.04 -51.11 -27.24
CA ILE A 9 -34.78 -49.66 -27.13
C ILE A 9 -33.35 -49.50 -26.60
N ILE A 10 -32.44 -49.07 -27.47
CA ILE A 10 -31.10 -48.62 -27.09
C ILE A 10 -31.20 -47.12 -26.80
N ALA A 11 -31.18 -46.74 -25.52
CA ALA A 11 -31.00 -45.36 -25.11
C ALA A 11 -29.52 -44.98 -25.24
N GLY A 12 -29.15 -44.32 -26.34
CA GLY A 12 -27.83 -43.72 -26.50
C GLY A 12 -27.69 -42.49 -25.61
N VAL A 13 -26.92 -42.60 -24.53
CA VAL A 13 -26.48 -41.44 -23.75
C VAL A 13 -25.42 -40.72 -24.57
N LEU A 14 -25.82 -39.65 -25.27
CA LEU A 14 -24.89 -38.72 -25.90
C LEU A 14 -24.24 -37.87 -24.79
N THR A 15 -23.06 -38.27 -24.32
CA THR A 15 -22.23 -37.41 -23.47
C THR A 15 -21.60 -36.32 -24.34
N CYS A 16 -22.29 -35.19 -24.50
CA CYS A 16 -21.69 -34.00 -25.08
C CYS A 16 -20.63 -33.48 -24.10
N LYS A 17 -19.34 -33.61 -24.43
CA LYS A 17 -18.28 -32.88 -23.75
C LYS A 17 -18.48 -31.40 -24.04
N LEU A 18 -19.13 -30.65 -23.15
CA LEU A 18 -19.13 -29.19 -23.24
C LEU A 18 -17.70 -28.71 -22.97
N GLY A 19 -17.15 -27.95 -23.93
CA GLY A 19 -15.90 -27.22 -23.75
C GLY A 19 -16.05 -26.07 -22.75
N ALA A 20 -14.93 -25.43 -22.41
CA ALA A 20 -14.92 -24.21 -21.61
C ALA A 20 -15.89 -23.16 -22.19
N VAL A 21 -16.72 -22.56 -21.34
CA VAL A 21 -17.69 -21.54 -21.72
C VAL A 21 -17.16 -20.15 -21.32
N ASP A 22 -17.33 -19.16 -22.21
CA ASP A 22 -17.11 -17.76 -21.89
C ASP A 22 -18.47 -17.08 -21.62
N TYR A 23 -18.74 -16.80 -20.35
CA TYR A 23 -19.94 -16.08 -19.94
C TYR A 23 -19.72 -14.58 -20.02
N HIS A 24 -20.69 -13.85 -20.56
CA HIS A 24 -20.68 -12.40 -20.65
C HIS A 24 -21.62 -11.76 -19.63
N VAL A 25 -21.16 -10.70 -18.99
CA VAL A 25 -21.93 -9.88 -18.05
C VAL A 25 -21.94 -8.44 -18.55
N SER A 26 -23.11 -7.80 -18.61
CA SER A 26 -23.27 -6.39 -19.02
C SER A 26 -24.40 -5.71 -18.26
N LYS A 27 -24.30 -4.38 -18.06
CA LYS A 27 -25.35 -3.57 -17.42
C LYS A 27 -26.69 -3.61 -18.15
N ASP A 28 -26.67 -3.85 -19.46
CA ASP A 28 -27.85 -3.99 -20.32
C ASP A 28 -28.36 -5.44 -20.41
N GLY A 29 -27.69 -6.38 -19.74
CA GLY A 29 -28.07 -7.80 -19.70
C GLY A 29 -29.24 -8.10 -18.77
N ALA A 30 -29.58 -9.39 -18.68
CA ALA A 30 -30.59 -9.92 -17.76
C ALA A 30 -30.13 -11.25 -17.16
N ASP A 31 -30.36 -11.49 -15.88
CA ASP A 31 -29.89 -12.74 -15.22
C ASP A 31 -30.70 -13.99 -15.61
N GLY A 32 -31.80 -13.81 -16.36
CA GLY A 32 -32.51 -14.89 -17.05
C GLY A 32 -31.92 -15.26 -18.41
N ASN A 33 -30.98 -14.47 -18.95
CA ASN A 33 -30.31 -14.78 -20.22
C ASN A 33 -29.37 -15.99 -20.08
N PRO A 34 -28.94 -16.61 -21.18
CA PRO A 34 -27.96 -17.70 -21.14
C PRO A 34 -26.53 -17.27 -20.80
N GLY A 35 -26.23 -15.97 -20.71
CA GLY A 35 -24.89 -15.45 -20.44
C GLY A 35 -23.96 -15.49 -21.65
N THR A 36 -24.50 -15.50 -22.87
CA THR A 36 -23.69 -15.40 -24.10
C THR A 36 -23.39 -13.94 -24.43
N LYS A 37 -22.43 -13.65 -25.31
CA LYS A 37 -22.16 -12.27 -25.75
C LYS A 37 -23.40 -11.54 -26.31
N ALA A 38 -24.27 -12.26 -27.03
CA ALA A 38 -25.50 -11.70 -27.61
C ALA A 38 -26.64 -11.55 -26.59
N ALA A 39 -26.61 -12.33 -25.51
CA ALA A 39 -27.58 -12.28 -24.43
C ALA A 39 -26.84 -12.47 -23.09
N PRO A 40 -26.18 -11.39 -22.60
CA PRO A 40 -25.33 -11.47 -21.41
C PRO A 40 -26.16 -11.49 -20.12
N PHE A 41 -25.57 -12.01 -19.05
CA PHE A 41 -26.10 -11.81 -17.69
C PHE A 41 -26.05 -10.33 -17.31
N LYS A 42 -26.82 -9.94 -16.29
CA LYS A 42 -26.82 -8.58 -15.74
C LYS A 42 -25.81 -8.42 -14.60
N THR A 43 -25.64 -9.45 -13.79
CA THR A 43 -24.80 -9.43 -12.58
C THR A 43 -23.63 -10.38 -12.70
N ILE A 44 -22.52 -10.02 -12.03
CA ILE A 44 -21.35 -10.90 -11.93
C ILE A 44 -21.70 -12.08 -11.00
N SER A 45 -22.51 -11.85 -9.98
CA SER A 45 -23.02 -12.88 -9.07
C SER A 45 -23.76 -13.99 -9.81
N LYS A 46 -24.58 -13.67 -10.82
CA LYS A 46 -25.25 -14.69 -11.63
C LYS A 46 -24.24 -15.58 -12.37
N ALA A 47 -23.20 -14.97 -12.96
CA ALA A 47 -22.14 -15.72 -13.63
C ALA A 47 -21.37 -16.61 -12.63
N ALA A 48 -21.07 -16.08 -11.43
CA ALA A 48 -20.35 -16.80 -10.38
C ALA A 48 -21.09 -18.06 -9.87
N VAL A 49 -22.43 -18.07 -9.94
CA VAL A 49 -23.25 -19.24 -9.60
C VAL A 49 -23.14 -20.36 -10.65
N VAL A 50 -23.00 -20.02 -11.93
CA VAL A 50 -23.05 -20.99 -13.03
C VAL A 50 -21.68 -21.46 -13.51
N ALA A 51 -20.65 -20.64 -13.34
CA ALA A 51 -19.29 -20.94 -13.80
C ALA A 51 -18.74 -22.22 -13.16
N ARG A 52 -17.97 -22.97 -13.96
CA ARG A 52 -17.30 -24.22 -13.60
C ARG A 52 -15.84 -24.19 -14.02
N ALA A 53 -15.07 -25.15 -13.52
CA ALA A 53 -13.65 -25.28 -13.83
C ALA A 53 -13.39 -25.29 -15.36
N GLY A 54 -12.55 -24.36 -15.82
CA GLY A 54 -12.25 -24.13 -17.23
C GLY A 54 -12.99 -22.94 -17.84
N ASP A 55 -14.08 -22.46 -17.23
CA ASP A 55 -14.88 -21.36 -17.77
C ASP A 55 -14.25 -19.98 -17.52
N SER A 56 -14.64 -19.01 -18.35
CA SER A 56 -14.37 -17.59 -18.14
C SER A 56 -15.66 -16.78 -17.97
N VAL A 57 -15.53 -15.65 -17.28
CA VAL A 57 -16.55 -14.63 -17.05
C VAL A 57 -15.97 -13.30 -17.50
N THR A 58 -16.36 -12.88 -18.71
CA THR A 58 -16.00 -11.59 -19.30
C THR A 58 -17.04 -10.53 -18.94
N VAL A 59 -16.63 -9.55 -18.14
CA VAL A 59 -17.50 -8.47 -17.65
C VAL A 59 -17.29 -7.21 -18.48
N HIS A 60 -18.36 -6.63 -18.99
CA HIS A 60 -18.34 -5.40 -19.78
C HIS A 60 -18.50 -4.15 -18.91
N ALA A 61 -18.13 -3.00 -19.48
CA ALA A 61 -18.01 -1.70 -18.83
C ALA A 61 -19.23 -1.36 -17.96
N GLY A 62 -18.95 -0.80 -16.79
CA GLY A 62 -19.99 -0.32 -15.89
C GLY A 62 -19.64 -0.47 -14.42
N ILE A 63 -20.55 0.02 -13.58
CA ILE A 63 -20.45 -0.06 -12.13
C ILE A 63 -21.40 -1.16 -11.62
N TYR A 64 -20.80 -2.17 -10.99
CA TYR A 64 -21.44 -3.34 -10.40
C TYR A 64 -21.41 -3.21 -8.88
N ARG A 65 -22.58 -2.92 -8.30
CA ARG A 65 -22.76 -2.70 -6.87
C ARG A 65 -23.18 -3.99 -6.19
N GLU A 66 -22.25 -4.93 -6.09
CA GLU A 66 -22.51 -6.29 -5.59
C GLU A 66 -21.32 -6.85 -4.80
N ARG A 67 -21.55 -7.96 -4.10
CA ARG A 67 -20.51 -8.81 -3.52
C ARG A 67 -20.45 -10.09 -4.34
N VAL A 68 -19.38 -10.29 -5.08
CA VAL A 68 -19.17 -11.47 -5.92
C VAL A 68 -18.71 -12.63 -5.04
N ASP A 69 -19.45 -13.73 -5.11
CA ASP A 69 -19.23 -14.95 -4.33
C ASP A 69 -19.07 -16.15 -5.29
N PRO A 70 -17.82 -16.54 -5.62
CA PRO A 70 -17.58 -17.73 -6.43
C PRO A 70 -18.07 -19.00 -5.74
N MET A 71 -19.13 -19.60 -6.28
CA MET A 71 -19.72 -20.83 -5.74
C MET A 71 -18.82 -22.06 -5.93
N ARG A 72 -17.83 -21.99 -6.83
CA ARG A 72 -16.91 -23.08 -7.17
C ARG A 72 -15.52 -22.53 -7.45
N GLY A 73 -14.52 -23.40 -7.32
CA GLY A 73 -13.17 -23.17 -7.81
C GLY A 73 -12.89 -23.90 -9.12
N GLY A 74 -11.76 -23.59 -9.73
CA GLY A 74 -11.15 -24.43 -10.75
C GLY A 74 -10.60 -25.74 -10.17
N SER A 75 -10.19 -26.65 -11.05
CA SER A 75 -9.66 -27.97 -10.65
C SER A 75 -8.13 -28.10 -10.75
N SER A 76 -7.49 -27.20 -11.51
CA SER A 76 -6.05 -27.19 -11.76
C SER A 76 -5.65 -25.83 -12.37
N ASP A 77 -4.34 -25.61 -12.54
CA ASP A 77 -3.81 -24.42 -13.22
C ASP A 77 -4.37 -24.27 -14.65
N ASP A 78 -4.50 -25.37 -15.39
CA ASP A 78 -5.07 -25.38 -16.76
C ASP A 78 -6.60 -25.27 -16.80
N LYS A 79 -7.28 -25.40 -15.65
CA LYS A 79 -8.76 -25.42 -15.56
C LYS A 79 -9.23 -24.48 -14.47
N ARG A 80 -8.75 -23.25 -14.54
CA ARG A 80 -9.15 -22.13 -13.69
C ARG A 80 -10.58 -21.71 -13.97
N ILE A 81 -11.22 -21.01 -13.01
CA ILE A 81 -12.35 -20.13 -13.33
C ILE A 81 -11.79 -18.72 -13.44
N VAL A 82 -11.98 -18.08 -14.58
CA VAL A 82 -11.40 -16.75 -14.85
C VAL A 82 -12.49 -15.69 -14.81
N TYR A 83 -12.38 -14.73 -13.90
CA TYR A 83 -13.18 -13.51 -13.90
C TYR A 83 -12.31 -12.38 -14.42
N GLN A 84 -12.75 -11.72 -15.49
CA GLN A 84 -11.96 -10.66 -16.12
C GLN A 84 -12.83 -9.51 -16.62
N ALA A 85 -12.30 -8.29 -16.54
CA ALA A 85 -12.82 -7.17 -17.31
C ALA A 85 -12.60 -7.40 -18.82
N ALA A 86 -13.56 -6.99 -19.64
CA ALA A 86 -13.41 -6.96 -21.08
C ALA A 86 -12.25 -6.03 -21.49
N VAL A 87 -11.52 -6.41 -22.54
CA VAL A 87 -10.29 -5.70 -22.94
C VAL A 87 -10.60 -4.24 -23.30
N GLY A 88 -9.90 -3.31 -22.65
CA GLY A 88 -10.05 -1.88 -22.87
C GLY A 88 -11.28 -1.26 -22.21
N GLU A 89 -12.07 -2.03 -21.46
CA GLU A 89 -13.27 -1.57 -20.76
C GLU A 89 -12.98 -1.36 -19.26
N GLU A 90 -13.47 -0.26 -18.69
CA GLU A 90 -13.40 -0.04 -17.24
C GLU A 90 -14.59 -0.71 -16.55
N VAL A 91 -14.29 -1.70 -15.71
CA VAL A 91 -15.28 -2.42 -14.90
C VAL A 91 -15.04 -2.12 -13.42
N VAL A 92 -16.01 -1.46 -12.79
CA VAL A 92 -15.95 -1.14 -11.37
C VAL A 92 -16.83 -2.10 -10.58
N ILE A 93 -16.29 -2.79 -9.59
CA ILE A 93 -17.07 -3.54 -8.59
C ILE A 93 -16.97 -2.79 -7.25
N THR A 94 -18.10 -2.49 -6.60
CA THR A 94 -18.07 -1.67 -5.38
C THR A 94 -19.01 -2.12 -4.28
N GLY A 95 -18.52 -2.02 -3.04
CA GLY A 95 -19.27 -2.33 -1.83
C GLY A 95 -20.17 -1.18 -1.33
N SER A 96 -20.21 -0.04 -2.03
CA SER A 96 -21.01 1.13 -1.66
C SER A 96 -22.31 1.27 -2.43
N GLU A 97 -23.23 2.08 -1.91
CA GLU A 97 -24.43 2.57 -2.61
C GLU A 97 -24.44 4.09 -2.71
N VAL A 98 -25.02 4.62 -3.80
CA VAL A 98 -25.28 6.06 -3.94
C VAL A 98 -26.51 6.41 -3.12
N ILE A 99 -26.39 7.41 -2.25
CA ILE A 99 -27.49 7.85 -1.40
C ILE A 99 -27.99 9.22 -1.84
N LYS A 100 -29.30 9.29 -2.04
CA LYS A 100 -30.07 10.51 -2.31
C LYS A 100 -31.06 10.75 -1.16
N ASP A 101 -31.91 11.76 -1.31
CA ASP A 101 -32.93 12.16 -0.34
C ASP A 101 -32.39 12.63 1.02
N TRP A 102 -31.17 13.16 1.02
CA TRP A 102 -30.62 13.87 2.16
C TRP A 102 -31.52 15.05 2.52
N LYS A 103 -31.83 15.20 3.80
CA LYS A 103 -32.57 16.35 4.33
C LYS A 103 -31.63 17.22 5.13
N GLU A 104 -31.56 18.49 4.78
CA GLU A 104 -30.78 19.44 5.55
C GLU A 104 -31.37 19.52 6.96
N VAL A 105 -30.50 19.45 7.96
CA VAL A 105 -30.89 19.62 9.37
C VAL A 105 -30.64 21.07 9.77
N ARG A 106 -29.40 21.55 9.58
CA ARG A 106 -28.96 22.95 9.74
C ARG A 106 -27.48 23.08 9.45
N ASP A 107 -27.00 24.31 9.23
CA ASP A 107 -25.58 24.66 9.22
C ASP A 107 -24.72 23.79 8.27
N GLY A 108 -25.26 23.41 7.11
CA GLY A 108 -24.59 22.52 6.15
C GLY A 108 -24.46 21.06 6.60
N VAL A 109 -25.15 20.68 7.69
CA VAL A 109 -25.28 19.29 8.14
C VAL A 109 -26.59 18.72 7.60
N TRP A 110 -26.46 17.60 6.89
CA TRP A 110 -27.58 16.87 6.31
C TRP A 110 -27.74 15.52 6.97
N ARG A 111 -28.91 14.92 6.81
CA ARG A 111 -29.25 13.61 7.35
C ARG A 111 -30.00 12.76 6.35
N VAL A 112 -29.73 11.47 6.37
CA VAL A 112 -30.56 10.44 5.73
C VAL A 112 -31.02 9.41 6.78
N ARG A 113 -32.18 8.79 6.54
CA ARG A 113 -32.69 7.66 7.32
C ARG A 113 -32.96 6.51 6.36
N LEU A 114 -32.36 5.35 6.62
CA LEU A 114 -32.49 4.15 5.81
C LEU A 114 -33.08 3.02 6.67
N PRO A 115 -34.01 2.20 6.16
CA PRO A 115 -34.45 0.99 6.85
C PRO A 115 -33.26 0.02 7.01
N ASN A 116 -33.18 -0.70 8.12
CA ASN A 116 -32.08 -1.64 8.36
C ASN A 116 -32.02 -2.76 7.30
N ASP A 117 -33.17 -3.14 6.72
CA ASP A 117 -33.26 -4.09 5.60
C ASP A 117 -32.44 -3.65 4.37
N PHE A 118 -32.15 -2.36 4.22
CA PHE A 118 -31.24 -1.86 3.18
C PHE A 118 -29.84 -2.48 3.26
N PHE A 119 -29.38 -2.81 4.47
CA PHE A 119 -28.08 -3.41 4.73
C PHE A 119 -28.13 -4.95 4.80
N GLY A 120 -29.32 -5.55 4.84
CA GLY A 120 -29.50 -6.99 5.01
C GLY A 120 -28.94 -7.48 6.35
N SER A 121 -28.22 -8.60 6.34
CA SER A 121 -27.68 -9.23 7.55
C SER A 121 -26.43 -8.55 8.12
N PHE A 122 -25.86 -7.57 7.44
CA PHE A 122 -24.64 -6.88 7.86
C PHE A 122 -24.79 -5.37 7.70
N ASN A 123 -24.80 -4.64 8.82
CA ASN A 123 -24.88 -3.19 8.81
C ASN A 123 -23.53 -2.58 9.23
N PRO A 124 -22.77 -1.98 8.30
CA PRO A 124 -21.45 -1.44 8.60
C PRO A 124 -21.49 -0.25 9.57
N PHE A 125 -22.64 0.40 9.74
CA PHE A 125 -22.83 1.48 10.71
C PHE A 125 -23.16 0.98 12.13
N ALA A 126 -23.43 -0.32 12.28
CA ALA A 126 -23.55 -1.00 13.56
C ALA A 126 -22.28 -1.80 13.93
N ASP A 127 -21.51 -2.22 12.92
CA ASP A 127 -20.31 -3.04 13.09
C ASP A 127 -19.15 -2.22 13.66
N VAL A 128 -18.82 -2.43 14.94
CA VAL A 128 -17.75 -1.72 15.63
C VAL A 128 -16.41 -2.41 15.33
N ILE A 129 -15.42 -1.62 14.94
CA ILE A 129 -14.06 -2.11 14.70
C ILE A 129 -13.44 -2.55 16.02
N GLY A 130 -13.07 -3.83 16.07
CA GLY A 130 -12.39 -4.46 17.19
C GLY A 130 -11.82 -5.82 16.77
N GLY A 131 -11.02 -6.42 17.65
CA GLY A 131 -10.43 -7.74 17.42
C GLY A 131 -9.03 -7.86 18.01
N GLU A 132 -8.38 -8.99 17.75
CA GLU A 132 -7.02 -9.28 18.21
C GLU A 132 -6.05 -8.15 17.84
N TRP A 133 -5.24 -7.74 18.82
CA TRP A 133 -4.22 -6.70 18.69
C TRP A 133 -4.69 -5.32 18.19
N PHE A 134 -5.99 -5.12 18.07
CA PHE A 134 -6.57 -3.80 17.89
C PHE A 134 -6.38 -3.01 19.19
N ILE A 135 -5.91 -1.78 19.05
CA ILE A 135 -5.71 -0.87 20.18
C ILE A 135 -6.64 0.30 19.96
N GLN A 136 -7.82 0.21 20.57
CA GLN A 136 -8.81 1.27 20.60
C GLN A 136 -8.19 2.55 21.18
N LYS A 137 -8.12 3.60 20.35
CA LYS A 137 -7.70 4.95 20.74
C LYS A 137 -8.84 5.92 20.46
N GLY A 138 -9.29 6.63 21.49
CA GLY A 138 -10.41 7.56 21.38
C GLY A 138 -11.77 6.84 21.32
N HIS A 139 -12.69 7.35 20.51
CA HIS A 139 -14.06 6.83 20.41
C HIS A 139 -14.16 5.55 19.57
N LEU A 140 -15.18 4.73 19.85
CA LEU A 140 -15.50 3.56 19.04
C LEU A 140 -15.75 3.96 17.59
N ARG A 141 -15.19 3.17 16.68
CA ARG A 141 -15.20 3.43 15.23
C ARG A 141 -15.90 2.27 14.56
N HIS A 142 -16.59 2.53 13.45
CA HIS A 142 -17.39 1.51 12.77
C HIS A 142 -16.81 1.18 11.39
N ALA A 143 -17.26 0.08 10.80
CA ALA A 143 -16.86 -0.32 9.45
C ALA A 143 -17.50 0.56 8.34
N GLY A 144 -18.52 1.33 8.72
CA GLY A 144 -19.19 2.32 7.87
C GLY A 144 -18.24 3.42 7.41
N MET A 145 -18.45 3.88 6.19
CA MET A 145 -17.75 5.00 5.58
C MET A 145 -18.74 5.79 4.73
N VAL A 146 -18.53 7.11 4.66
CA VAL A 146 -19.25 8.03 3.79
C VAL A 146 -18.26 8.66 2.84
N TYR A 147 -18.65 8.81 1.58
CA TYR A 147 -17.82 9.38 0.52
C TYR A 147 -18.57 10.50 -0.19
N LEU A 148 -17.89 11.61 -0.47
CA LEU A 148 -18.35 12.69 -1.33
C LEU A 148 -17.47 12.74 -2.57
N ASN A 149 -18.05 12.52 -3.75
CA ASN A 149 -17.34 12.54 -5.03
C ASN A 149 -16.12 11.60 -5.09
N GLY A 150 -16.17 10.50 -4.34
CA GLY A 150 -15.09 9.50 -4.24
C GLY A 150 -14.09 9.76 -3.10
N VAL A 151 -14.20 10.87 -2.38
CA VAL A 151 -13.35 11.18 -1.22
C VAL A 151 -14.07 10.77 0.06
N TRP A 152 -13.43 9.95 0.90
CA TRP A 152 -13.99 9.54 2.19
C TRP A 152 -14.12 10.70 3.19
N MET A 153 -14.94 10.48 4.21
CA MET A 153 -15.21 11.45 5.28
C MET A 153 -14.87 10.87 6.65
N ASP A 154 -14.64 11.75 7.63
CA ASP A 154 -14.18 11.34 8.97
C ASP A 154 -15.34 11.02 9.92
N GLU A 155 -15.28 9.88 10.61
CA GLU A 155 -16.29 9.51 11.59
C GLU A 155 -16.07 10.30 12.89
N ALA A 156 -17.07 11.09 13.26
CA ALA A 156 -17.11 11.86 14.49
C ALA A 156 -17.30 10.98 15.74
N ALA A 157 -16.74 11.43 16.87
CA ALA A 157 -16.91 10.77 18.16
C ALA A 157 -18.33 10.90 18.73
N SER A 158 -19.04 11.96 18.34
CA SER A 158 -20.39 12.24 18.79
C SER A 158 -21.15 12.95 17.69
N LEU A 159 -22.48 12.90 17.76
CA LEU A 159 -23.33 13.69 16.87
C LEU A 159 -23.04 15.20 17.03
N GLY A 160 -22.73 15.63 18.25
CA GLY A 160 -22.30 16.99 18.55
C GLY A 160 -21.12 17.45 17.69
N GLN A 161 -20.11 16.59 17.47
CA GLN A 161 -18.95 16.91 16.63
C GLN A 161 -19.25 17.04 15.13
N VAL A 162 -20.39 16.51 14.65
CA VAL A 162 -20.87 16.75 13.27
C VAL A 162 -21.49 18.14 13.17
N PHE A 163 -22.20 18.58 14.23
CA PHE A 163 -22.80 19.91 14.35
C PHE A 163 -21.87 20.98 14.89
N GLU A 164 -20.71 20.59 15.43
CA GLU A 164 -19.60 21.49 15.62
C GLU A 164 -19.28 22.01 14.23
N SER A 165 -19.82 23.19 13.93
CA SER A 165 -19.28 24.06 12.88
C SER A 165 -17.78 23.90 12.98
N GLY A 166 -17.10 23.65 11.87
CA GLY A 166 -15.72 24.03 11.79
C GLY A 166 -15.70 25.54 12.09
N ARG A 167 -15.69 25.91 13.37
CA ARG A 167 -15.53 27.27 13.89
C ARG A 167 -14.05 27.58 13.97
N GLY A 168 -13.25 26.99 13.07
CA GLY A 168 -12.54 27.92 12.22
C GLY A 168 -13.62 28.77 11.57
N LYS A 169 -14.00 29.92 12.18
CA LYS A 169 -14.64 31.04 11.46
C LYS A 169 -14.16 30.88 10.04
N SER A 170 -15.05 30.74 9.07
CA SER A 170 -14.69 30.92 7.68
C SER A 170 -13.86 32.20 7.66
N VAL A 171 -12.55 32.06 7.74
CA VAL A 171 -11.67 33.16 7.46
C VAL A 171 -11.84 33.14 5.97
N ALA A 172 -12.56 34.12 5.46
CA ALA A 172 -12.45 34.47 4.07
C ALA A 172 -10.93 34.57 3.79
N GLY A 173 -10.32 33.50 3.29
CA GLY A 173 -8.87 33.36 3.33
C GLY A 173 -8.38 31.93 3.16
N ALA A 174 -7.20 31.79 2.57
CA ALA A 174 -6.49 30.53 2.43
C ALA A 174 -5.79 30.14 3.73
N ILE A 175 -5.79 28.84 4.05
CA ILE A 175 -5.15 28.29 5.24
C ILE A 175 -3.86 27.60 4.83
N ALA A 176 -2.72 28.05 5.36
CA ALA A 176 -1.47 27.31 5.24
C ALA A 176 -1.43 26.16 6.25
N LEU A 177 -1.08 24.97 5.79
CA LEU A 177 -0.93 23.76 6.61
C LEU A 177 0.43 23.79 7.33
N GLY A 178 0.51 24.55 8.42
CA GLY A 178 1.73 24.72 9.22
C GLY A 178 2.72 25.74 8.63
N GLY A 179 4.02 25.46 8.80
CA GLY A 179 5.12 26.31 8.33
C GLY A 179 5.38 27.55 9.18
N GLN A 180 6.57 28.10 9.00
CA GLN A 180 7.05 29.35 9.59
C GLN A 180 7.10 30.45 8.53
N THR A 181 7.14 31.71 8.97
CA THR A 181 7.21 32.87 8.07
C THR A 181 8.57 33.53 8.19
N SER A 182 9.08 34.07 7.09
CA SER A 182 10.28 34.90 7.09
C SER A 182 10.09 36.11 6.18
N ALA A 183 10.65 37.24 6.61
CA ALA A 183 10.65 38.49 5.89
C ALA A 183 12.09 38.99 5.73
N TYR A 184 12.40 39.56 4.59
CA TYR A 184 13.73 40.03 4.21
C TYR A 184 13.66 41.51 3.76
N PRO A 185 13.31 42.44 4.66
CA PRO A 185 13.13 43.84 4.32
C PRO A 185 14.42 44.44 3.74
N GLY A 186 14.28 45.27 2.71
CA GLY A 186 15.41 45.96 2.07
C GLY A 186 16.27 45.10 1.13
N LYS A 187 16.02 43.80 0.98
CA LYS A 187 16.71 42.97 -0.03
C LYS A 187 16.12 43.20 -1.42
N VAL A 188 16.97 43.43 -2.42
CA VAL A 188 16.53 43.50 -3.82
C VAL A 188 16.31 42.07 -4.33
N VAL A 189 15.10 41.78 -4.79
CA VAL A 189 14.77 40.51 -5.46
C VAL A 189 14.89 40.71 -6.96
N ALA A 190 15.76 39.97 -7.63
CA ALA A 190 15.93 40.01 -9.07
C ALA A 190 14.69 39.43 -9.80
N LYS A 191 14.55 39.76 -11.09
CA LYS A 191 13.49 39.24 -11.99
C LYS A 191 12.05 39.59 -11.59
N THR A 192 11.84 40.62 -10.77
CA THR A 192 10.49 41.08 -10.41
C THR A 192 10.45 42.58 -10.10
N GLN A 193 9.32 43.21 -10.41
CA GLN A 193 8.99 44.56 -9.92
C GLN A 193 8.16 44.50 -8.62
N GLU A 194 7.67 43.32 -8.24
CA GLU A 194 6.84 43.06 -7.08
C GLU A 194 7.69 42.74 -5.84
N GLN A 195 8.60 43.67 -5.50
CA GLN A 195 9.62 43.44 -4.47
C GLN A 195 9.03 42.95 -3.15
N GLU A 196 7.96 43.59 -2.65
CA GLU A 196 7.38 43.27 -1.35
C GLU A 196 6.76 41.86 -1.28
N LEU A 197 6.19 41.34 -2.38
CA LEU A 197 5.64 39.99 -2.44
C LEU A 197 6.75 38.93 -2.28
N TYR A 198 7.89 39.14 -2.93
CA TYR A 198 9.02 38.22 -2.89
C TYR A 198 10.00 38.49 -1.73
N ARG A 199 9.78 39.54 -0.93
CA ARG A 199 10.53 39.77 0.32
C ARG A 199 9.98 38.97 1.48
N THR A 200 8.88 38.25 1.29
CA THR A 200 8.31 37.35 2.28
C THR A 200 8.22 35.94 1.72
N CYS A 201 8.38 34.94 2.58
CA CYS A 201 7.97 33.59 2.27
C CYS A 201 7.44 32.87 3.51
N ARG A 202 6.51 31.95 3.28
CA ARG A 202 6.27 30.86 4.22
C ARG A 202 7.21 29.72 3.85
N TYR A 203 7.76 29.02 4.84
CA TYR A 203 8.57 27.83 4.62
C TYR A 203 8.25 26.72 5.61
N GLY A 204 8.51 25.47 5.23
CA GLY A 204 8.24 24.30 6.06
C GLY A 204 6.77 24.00 6.29
N MET A 205 5.89 24.54 5.45
CA MET A 205 4.47 24.18 5.40
C MET A 205 4.30 22.81 4.71
N LYS A 206 3.19 22.14 4.97
CA LYS A 206 2.80 20.92 4.25
C LYS A 206 1.91 21.18 3.05
N GLY A 207 1.33 22.38 2.96
CA GLY A 207 0.39 22.70 1.90
C GLY A 207 -0.40 23.97 2.16
N TYR A 208 -1.37 24.23 1.28
CA TYR A 208 -2.44 25.21 1.45
C TYR A 208 -3.78 24.57 1.13
N GLN A 209 -4.80 24.97 1.88
CA GLN A 209 -6.20 24.69 1.55
C GLN A 209 -6.89 26.02 1.26
N ILE A 210 -7.40 26.17 0.04
CA ILE A 210 -7.88 27.45 -0.46
C ILE A 210 -9.32 27.27 -0.94
N LYS A 211 -10.28 27.82 -0.19
CA LYS A 211 -11.68 27.85 -0.63
C LYS A 211 -11.80 28.55 -1.99
N VAL A 212 -12.38 27.84 -2.95
CA VAL A 212 -12.71 28.29 -4.31
C VAL A 212 -14.03 27.61 -4.74
N PRO A 213 -14.87 28.20 -5.61
CA PRO A 213 -16.03 27.48 -6.16
C PRO A 213 -15.64 26.15 -6.85
N HIS A 214 -16.59 25.25 -7.07
CA HIS A 214 -16.32 24.07 -7.90
C HIS A 214 -16.03 24.52 -9.33
N GLY A 215 -14.98 24.00 -9.95
CA GLY A 215 -14.62 24.42 -11.30
C GLY A 215 -13.18 24.15 -11.68
N ASN A 216 -12.80 24.66 -12.86
CA ASN A 216 -11.45 24.59 -13.37
C ASN A 216 -10.74 25.93 -13.17
N TYR A 217 -9.50 25.86 -12.70
CA TYR A 217 -8.69 27.01 -12.35
C TYR A 217 -7.36 27.05 -13.09
N SER A 218 -6.87 28.26 -13.30
CA SER A 218 -5.45 28.55 -13.53
C SER A 218 -4.82 28.97 -12.21
N VAL A 219 -3.74 28.30 -11.84
CA VAL A 219 -3.05 28.45 -10.54
C VAL A 219 -1.60 28.82 -10.79
N THR A 220 -1.16 29.99 -10.31
CA THR A 220 0.22 30.45 -10.38
C THR A 220 0.86 30.41 -9.01
N LEU A 221 1.96 29.66 -8.90
CA LEU A 221 2.77 29.57 -7.68
C LEU A 221 4.02 30.44 -7.82
N LYS A 222 4.29 31.27 -6.82
CA LYS A 222 5.34 32.30 -6.83
C LYS A 222 6.37 32.01 -5.74
N PHE A 223 7.64 31.93 -6.13
CA PHE A 223 8.74 31.46 -5.30
C PHE A 223 9.93 32.42 -5.32
N ASN A 224 10.71 32.42 -4.24
CA ASN A 224 12.11 32.86 -4.27
C ASN A 224 12.93 31.97 -3.31
N GLU A 225 14.25 31.89 -3.54
CA GLU A 225 15.16 31.29 -2.57
C GLU A 225 15.88 32.40 -1.78
N PRO A 226 15.47 32.67 -0.53
CA PRO A 226 16.07 33.75 0.25
C PRO A 226 17.22 33.29 1.17
N TYR A 227 17.42 31.97 1.33
CA TYR A 227 18.30 31.43 2.37
C TYR A 227 19.50 30.69 1.78
N TYR A 228 19.25 29.70 0.91
CA TYR A 228 20.32 28.88 0.35
C TYR A 228 21.09 29.61 -0.74
N LYS A 229 22.39 29.29 -0.84
CA LYS A 229 23.35 30.02 -1.68
C LYS A 229 23.83 29.21 -2.88
N LYS A 230 23.36 27.97 -3.03
CA LYS A 230 23.73 27.04 -4.10
C LYS A 230 22.55 26.14 -4.46
N ALA A 231 22.53 25.67 -5.70
CA ALA A 231 21.63 24.62 -6.15
C ALA A 231 21.81 23.33 -5.33
N GLY A 232 20.76 22.52 -5.25
CA GLY A 232 20.67 21.25 -4.56
C GLY A 232 20.41 21.35 -3.06
N GLN A 233 20.36 22.56 -2.48
CA GLN A 233 20.23 22.72 -1.03
C GLN A 233 18.78 22.77 -0.53
N ARG A 234 17.84 23.21 -1.39
CA ARG A 234 16.40 23.11 -1.17
C ARG A 234 15.77 22.51 -2.41
N VAL A 235 15.21 21.33 -2.23
CA VAL A 235 14.53 20.58 -3.28
C VAL A 235 13.25 20.01 -2.67
N PHE A 236 12.13 20.24 -3.33
CA PHE A 236 10.81 19.76 -2.90
C PHE A 236 9.87 19.55 -4.08
N ASP A 237 8.87 18.69 -3.92
CA ASP A 237 7.79 18.54 -4.90
C ASP A 237 6.61 19.45 -4.53
N VAL A 238 5.78 19.74 -5.53
CA VAL A 238 4.50 20.42 -5.37
C VAL A 238 3.39 19.60 -6.01
N LYS A 239 2.28 19.42 -5.31
CA LYS A 239 1.06 18.82 -5.84
C LYS A 239 -0.12 19.78 -5.79
N LEU A 240 -1.02 19.69 -6.75
CA LEU A 240 -2.30 20.39 -6.79
C LEU A 240 -3.41 19.36 -6.98
N GLU A 241 -4.44 19.38 -6.14
CA GLU A 241 -5.56 18.42 -6.18
C GLU A 241 -5.10 16.95 -6.13
N GLY A 242 -4.01 16.68 -5.40
CA GLY A 242 -3.37 15.37 -5.32
C GLY A 242 -2.41 15.04 -6.47
N ASP A 243 -2.50 15.76 -7.60
CA ASP A 243 -1.63 15.57 -8.77
C ASP A 243 -0.29 16.28 -8.58
N LYS A 244 0.82 15.58 -8.85
CA LYS A 244 2.14 16.20 -8.79
C LYS A 244 2.38 17.12 -9.98
N VAL A 245 2.44 18.42 -9.72
CA VAL A 245 2.61 19.45 -10.75
C VAL A 245 4.03 19.97 -10.87
N LEU A 246 4.84 19.87 -9.81
CA LEU A 246 6.29 20.11 -9.85
C LEU A 246 7.03 19.00 -9.12
N SER A 247 8.06 18.46 -9.76
CA SER A 247 8.95 17.44 -9.20
C SER A 247 10.33 18.06 -8.99
N ASN A 248 10.93 17.84 -7.82
CA ASN A 248 12.26 18.30 -7.43
C ASN A 248 12.53 19.78 -7.75
N LEU A 249 11.58 20.66 -7.40
CA LEU A 249 11.78 22.09 -7.56
C LEU A 249 12.95 22.54 -6.68
N ASP A 250 14.01 22.98 -7.34
CA ASP A 250 15.09 23.78 -6.78
C ASP A 250 14.98 25.21 -7.30
N ILE A 251 14.49 26.11 -6.44
CA ILE A 251 14.29 27.52 -6.79
C ILE A 251 15.63 28.19 -7.12
N PHE A 252 16.72 27.83 -6.43
CA PHE A 252 18.03 28.40 -6.67
C PHE A 252 18.57 27.97 -8.05
N ALA A 253 18.43 26.69 -8.41
CA ALA A 253 18.82 26.21 -9.74
C ALA A 253 18.03 26.89 -10.86
N ARG A 254 16.74 27.18 -10.63
CA ARG A 254 15.86 27.81 -11.62
C ARG A 254 16.10 29.31 -11.77
N ALA A 255 16.29 30.02 -10.67
CA ALA A 255 16.27 31.48 -10.68
C ALA A 255 17.49 32.14 -10.02
N GLY A 256 18.22 31.43 -9.16
CA GLY A 256 19.25 31.98 -8.27
C GLY A 256 18.68 32.39 -6.91
N GLY A 257 19.56 32.80 -5.99
CA GLY A 257 19.16 33.34 -4.68
C GLY A 257 18.63 34.77 -4.79
N PHE A 258 17.61 35.12 -4.00
CA PHE A 258 16.89 36.39 -4.08
C PHE A 258 16.48 36.76 -5.51
N ALA A 259 15.89 35.80 -6.24
CA ALA A 259 15.32 36.01 -7.55
C ALA A 259 13.92 35.39 -7.61
N ALA A 260 12.98 36.08 -8.25
CA ALA A 260 11.62 35.59 -8.45
C ALA A 260 11.58 34.42 -9.43
N TYR A 261 10.75 33.43 -9.13
CA TYR A 261 10.43 32.29 -9.97
C TYR A 261 8.93 32.00 -9.88
N GLU A 262 8.27 31.85 -11.02
CA GLU A 262 6.82 31.60 -11.09
C GLU A 262 6.54 30.36 -11.95
N GLN A 263 5.49 29.62 -11.59
CA GLN A 263 4.98 28.53 -12.40
C GLN A 263 3.45 28.52 -12.39
N SER A 264 2.85 28.49 -13.58
CA SER A 264 1.41 28.44 -13.77
C SER A 264 0.94 27.06 -14.23
N PHE A 265 -0.26 26.68 -13.79
CA PHE A 265 -0.93 25.42 -14.11
C PHE A 265 -2.38 25.71 -14.50
N ASP A 266 -2.79 25.29 -15.69
CA ASP A 266 -4.15 25.47 -16.18
C ASP A 266 -4.96 24.18 -16.05
N GLY A 267 -6.29 24.30 -16.00
CA GLY A 267 -7.19 23.14 -15.97
C GLY A 267 -7.21 22.41 -14.64
N VAL A 268 -6.77 23.04 -13.55
CA VAL A 268 -6.80 22.45 -12.20
C VAL A 268 -8.26 22.31 -11.77
N LYS A 269 -8.76 21.08 -11.74
CA LYS A 269 -10.16 20.77 -11.45
C LYS A 269 -10.37 20.61 -9.94
N VAL A 270 -11.09 21.56 -9.34
CA VAL A 270 -11.47 21.51 -7.92
C VAL A 270 -12.90 21.01 -7.80
N ALA A 271 -13.08 19.87 -7.12
CA ALA A 271 -14.35 19.14 -7.05
C ALA A 271 -15.09 19.27 -5.72
N ASP A 272 -14.42 19.75 -4.67
CA ASP A 272 -14.93 19.80 -3.29
C ASP A 272 -15.00 21.23 -2.71
N GLY A 273 -14.70 22.23 -3.55
CA GLY A 273 -14.71 23.65 -3.19
C GLY A 273 -13.48 24.11 -2.41
N VAL A 274 -12.44 23.27 -2.37
CA VAL A 274 -11.17 23.56 -1.72
C VAL A 274 -10.04 23.18 -2.65
N LEU A 275 -9.29 24.17 -3.12
CA LEU A 275 -8.04 23.88 -3.80
C LEU A 275 -6.99 23.43 -2.79
N ASP A 276 -6.55 22.19 -2.90
CA ASP A 276 -5.51 21.55 -2.12
C ASP A 276 -4.16 21.66 -2.86
N LEU A 277 -3.22 22.36 -2.21
CA LEU A 277 -1.82 22.46 -2.62
C LEU A 277 -0.98 21.71 -1.60
N GLU A 278 -0.13 20.77 -2.01
CA GLU A 278 0.75 20.03 -1.11
C GLU A 278 2.23 20.25 -1.45
N PHE A 279 3.07 20.28 -0.41
CA PHE A 279 4.53 20.33 -0.55
C PHE A 279 5.17 19.08 0.05
N VAL A 280 6.07 18.44 -0.70
CA VAL A 280 6.82 17.26 -0.24
C VAL A 280 8.30 17.59 -0.20
N ASP A 281 8.83 17.74 1.01
CA ASP A 281 10.25 18.03 1.24
C ASP A 281 11.13 16.87 0.73
N ARG A 282 12.10 17.13 -0.15
CA ARG A 282 13.05 16.12 -0.65
C ARG A 282 14.44 16.27 -0.03
N VAL A 283 15.00 17.47 -0.11
CA VAL A 283 16.31 17.80 0.52
C VAL A 283 16.14 18.72 1.72
N SER A 284 15.24 19.70 1.62
CA SER A 284 14.95 20.64 2.71
C SER A 284 13.52 21.18 2.59
N MET A 285 13.12 21.95 3.59
CA MET A 285 11.77 22.51 3.74
C MET A 285 11.36 23.35 2.53
N ALA A 286 10.19 23.10 1.95
CA ALA A 286 9.61 23.94 0.91
C ALA A 286 9.47 25.42 1.36
N CYS A 287 9.50 26.37 0.42
CA CYS A 287 9.25 27.80 0.65
C CYS A 287 8.45 28.37 -0.53
N ILE A 288 7.51 29.26 -0.26
CA ILE A 288 6.65 29.93 -1.26
C ILE A 288 6.35 31.37 -0.84
N SER A 289 6.31 32.28 -1.81
CA SER A 289 6.08 33.71 -1.62
C SER A 289 4.67 34.16 -1.97
N GLY A 290 4.04 33.53 -2.96
CA GLY A 290 2.66 33.87 -3.30
C GLY A 290 1.96 32.80 -4.11
N ILE A 291 0.63 32.91 -4.13
CA ILE A 291 -0.26 32.04 -4.91
C ILE A 291 -1.30 32.93 -5.57
N GLU A 292 -1.54 32.74 -6.86
CA GLU A 292 -2.67 33.33 -7.58
C GLU A 292 -3.55 32.22 -8.15
N ILE A 293 -4.86 32.39 -8.05
CA ILE A 293 -5.86 31.48 -8.57
C ILE A 293 -6.86 32.30 -9.38
N SER A 294 -7.15 31.86 -10.60
CA SER A 294 -8.15 32.48 -11.46
C SER A 294 -9.02 31.39 -12.10
N GLY A 295 -10.33 31.62 -12.12
CA GLY A 295 -11.33 30.74 -12.72
C GLY A 295 -12.51 31.56 -13.22
N LYS A 296 -13.56 30.89 -13.70
CA LYS A 296 -14.76 31.58 -14.17
C LYS A 296 -15.41 32.34 -13.01
N ASP A 297 -15.49 33.67 -13.14
CA ASP A 297 -16.05 34.60 -12.15
C ASP A 297 -15.39 34.54 -10.75
N PHE A 298 -14.16 34.02 -10.66
CA PHE A 298 -13.43 33.90 -9.40
C PHE A 298 -11.94 34.24 -9.56
N SER A 299 -11.41 35.06 -8.64
CA SER A 299 -9.96 35.30 -8.54
C SER A 299 -9.54 35.42 -7.08
N LYS A 300 -8.38 34.87 -6.73
CA LYS A 300 -7.81 34.97 -5.39
C LYS A 300 -6.30 35.02 -5.42
N LYS A 301 -5.70 35.93 -4.65
CA LYS A 301 -4.24 36.09 -4.55
C LYS A 301 -3.79 36.12 -3.10
N LEU A 302 -2.66 35.48 -2.81
CA LEU A 302 -2.16 35.25 -1.46
C LEU A 302 -0.70 35.65 -1.32
N ASN A 303 -0.39 36.54 -0.39
CA ASN A 303 0.98 36.83 0.02
C ASN A 303 1.37 35.83 1.11
N CYS A 304 2.19 34.85 0.77
CA CYS A 304 2.53 33.72 1.62
C CYS A 304 3.59 34.13 2.65
N GLY A 305 3.21 34.12 3.93
CA GLY A 305 4.09 34.49 5.04
C GLY A 305 4.35 36.00 5.18
N GLY A 306 3.70 36.83 4.36
CA GLY A 306 3.75 38.29 4.42
C GLY A 306 2.42 38.94 4.82
N PRO A 307 2.41 40.26 5.08
CA PRO A 307 1.17 41.01 5.27
C PRO A 307 0.37 41.09 3.95
N ALA A 308 -0.90 41.49 4.04
CA ALA A 308 -1.69 41.79 2.85
C ALA A 308 -0.99 42.90 2.05
N TRP A 309 -0.91 42.75 0.73
CA TRP A 309 -0.16 43.62 -0.15
C TRP A 309 -0.88 43.77 -1.49
N LYS A 310 -1.28 44.99 -1.86
CA LYS A 310 -2.18 45.23 -3.01
C LYS A 310 -3.43 44.34 -2.91
N ASP A 311 -3.77 43.63 -3.99
CA ASP A 311 -4.85 42.65 -4.09
C ASP A 311 -4.49 41.27 -3.51
N TYR A 312 -3.26 41.08 -3.03
CA TYR A 312 -2.86 39.88 -2.31
C TYR A 312 -3.33 39.94 -0.86
N GLN A 313 -4.15 38.96 -0.49
CA GLN A 313 -4.55 38.75 0.90
C GLN A 313 -3.40 38.09 1.68
N LYS A 314 -3.24 38.42 2.96
CA LYS A 314 -2.33 37.67 3.82
C LYS A 314 -2.80 36.22 3.95
N ASP A 315 -1.86 35.28 3.98
CA ASP A 315 -2.21 33.91 4.36
C ASP A 315 -2.47 33.77 5.87
N ALA A 316 -3.30 32.78 6.25
CA ALA A 316 -3.49 32.42 7.64
C ALA A 316 -2.60 31.21 7.97
N GLY A 317 -1.59 31.41 8.83
CA GLY A 317 -0.71 30.34 9.33
C GLY A 317 -1.14 29.81 10.69
N GLY A 318 -0.66 28.60 11.04
CA GLY A 318 -0.77 28.07 12.41
C GLY A 318 -2.11 27.45 12.80
N ARG A 319 -3.01 27.20 11.84
CA ARG A 319 -4.22 26.38 12.08
C ARG A 319 -4.00 24.98 11.53
N LYS A 320 -4.51 23.98 12.27
CA LYS A 320 -4.65 22.60 11.79
C LYS A 320 -5.37 22.62 10.43
N PRO A 321 -5.12 21.65 9.53
CA PRO A 321 -5.92 21.47 8.32
C PRO A 321 -7.40 21.65 8.63
N ALA A 322 -8.18 22.20 7.69
CA ALA A 322 -9.63 22.19 7.83
C ALA A 322 -10.03 20.76 8.19
N ALA A 323 -10.76 20.59 9.29
CA ALA A 323 -11.18 19.27 9.70
C ALA A 323 -11.94 18.67 8.52
N ARG A 324 -11.55 17.45 8.11
CA ARG A 324 -12.27 16.76 7.05
C ARG A 324 -13.74 16.71 7.45
N PRO A 325 -14.66 16.99 6.52
CA PRO A 325 -16.06 16.99 6.85
C PRO A 325 -16.44 15.64 7.46
N LYS A 326 -17.22 15.73 8.55
CA LYS A 326 -17.44 14.60 9.43
C LYS A 326 -18.80 13.96 9.21
N TRP A 327 -18.92 12.71 9.58
CA TRP A 327 -20.19 12.01 9.65
C TRP A 327 -20.36 11.27 10.98
N ARG A 328 -21.60 10.96 11.35
CA ARG A 328 -21.94 10.06 12.46
C ARG A 328 -23.19 9.28 12.08
N ALA A 329 -23.25 8.02 12.50
CA ALA A 329 -24.46 7.22 12.39
C ALA A 329 -25.05 6.87 13.76
N SER A 330 -26.34 6.56 13.77
CA SER A 330 -27.05 5.91 14.86
C SER A 330 -27.93 4.83 14.28
N VAL A 331 -27.78 3.61 14.78
CA VAL A 331 -28.56 2.45 14.37
C VAL A 331 -29.60 2.18 15.46
N GLY A 332 -30.88 2.33 15.11
CA GLY A 332 -32.01 1.94 15.94
C GLY A 332 -32.54 0.56 15.54
N ALA A 333 -33.65 0.15 16.14
CA ALA A 333 -34.25 -1.17 15.90
C ALA A 333 -34.63 -1.40 14.42
N GLU A 334 -35.22 -0.40 13.77
CA GLU A 334 -35.72 -0.52 12.40
C GLU A 334 -34.93 0.30 11.37
N THR A 335 -34.19 1.32 11.82
CA THR A 335 -33.58 2.29 10.91
C THR A 335 -32.16 2.68 11.32
N THR A 336 -31.35 2.96 10.30
CA THR A 336 -30.04 3.58 10.42
C THR A 336 -30.14 5.03 9.99
N THR A 337 -29.76 5.94 10.88
CA THR A 337 -29.72 7.37 10.60
C THR A 337 -28.27 7.83 10.47
N ILE A 338 -27.94 8.51 9.39
CA ILE A 338 -26.59 9.04 9.13
C ILE A 338 -26.66 10.55 9.01
N TRP A 339 -25.84 11.27 9.78
CA TRP A 339 -25.65 12.71 9.69
C TRP A 339 -24.27 13.00 9.12
N VAL A 340 -24.20 13.96 8.21
CA VAL A 340 -22.99 14.29 7.49
C VAL A 340 -22.87 15.79 7.34
N GLN A 341 -21.69 16.33 7.59
CA GLN A 341 -21.34 17.72 7.39
C GLN A 341 -20.92 17.94 5.93
N PHE A 342 -21.84 18.36 5.05
CA PHE A 342 -21.51 18.72 3.65
C PHE A 342 -21.14 20.20 3.48
N ASN A 343 -21.30 21.01 4.54
CA ASN A 343 -21.04 22.46 4.51
C ASN A 343 -21.86 23.13 3.40
N ASP A 344 -21.18 23.77 2.44
CA ASP A 344 -21.78 24.56 1.37
C ASP A 344 -22.24 23.68 0.17
N VAL A 345 -22.10 22.35 0.26
CA VAL A 345 -22.41 21.40 -0.81
C VAL A 345 -23.82 20.81 -0.64
N ASN A 346 -24.61 20.76 -1.72
CA ASN A 346 -25.87 20.04 -1.75
C ASN A 346 -25.64 18.54 -2.06
N PRO A 347 -25.79 17.63 -1.08
CA PRO A 347 -25.51 16.20 -1.29
C PRO A 347 -26.48 15.49 -2.23
N ASN A 348 -27.64 16.10 -2.54
CA ASN A 348 -28.59 15.52 -3.49
C ASN A 348 -28.20 15.80 -4.95
N GLU A 349 -27.37 16.82 -5.20
CA GLU A 349 -26.84 17.16 -6.53
C GLU A 349 -25.51 16.45 -6.81
N GLU A 350 -24.73 16.18 -5.76
CA GLU A 350 -23.43 15.51 -5.86
C GLU A 350 -23.52 13.97 -5.74
N ARG A 351 -22.40 13.29 -5.99
CA ARG A 351 -22.28 11.84 -5.77
C ARG A 351 -21.87 11.56 -4.33
N VAL A 352 -22.87 11.27 -3.49
CA VAL A 352 -22.63 10.77 -2.13
C VAL A 352 -22.80 9.25 -2.11
N GLU A 353 -21.79 8.56 -1.59
CA GLU A 353 -21.81 7.11 -1.44
C GLU A 353 -21.61 6.71 0.03
N ILE A 354 -22.17 5.57 0.42
CA ILE A 354 -21.92 4.97 1.74
C ILE A 354 -21.51 3.50 1.59
N ASN A 355 -20.65 3.01 2.48
CA ASN A 355 -20.40 1.58 2.59
C ASN A 355 -21.69 0.82 2.92
N VAL A 356 -21.86 -0.34 2.27
CA VAL A 356 -22.98 -1.26 2.54
C VAL A 356 -22.46 -2.69 2.73
N ARG A 357 -21.55 -3.15 1.87
CA ARG A 357 -21.08 -4.54 1.84
C ARG A 357 -19.73 -4.71 2.53
N GLN A 358 -19.55 -5.83 3.23
CA GLN A 358 -18.32 -6.16 3.96
C GLN A 358 -17.13 -6.42 3.02
N SER A 359 -17.37 -7.08 1.88
CA SER A 359 -16.37 -7.39 0.85
C SER A 359 -16.96 -7.22 -0.56
N VAL A 360 -16.09 -7.24 -1.58
CA VAL A 360 -16.46 -7.03 -2.98
C VAL A 360 -16.32 -8.32 -3.79
N PHE A 361 -15.24 -9.07 -3.57
CA PHE A 361 -15.01 -10.36 -4.24
C PHE A 361 -14.41 -11.33 -3.22
N TYR A 362 -15.26 -12.17 -2.64
CA TYR A 362 -14.86 -13.06 -1.54
C TYR A 362 -15.79 -14.26 -1.49
N PRO A 363 -15.28 -15.50 -1.67
CA PRO A 363 -16.10 -16.70 -1.53
C PRO A 363 -16.75 -16.79 -0.16
N SER A 364 -18.00 -17.26 -0.03
CA SER A 364 -18.58 -17.54 1.30
C SER A 364 -17.99 -18.78 1.96
N GLU A 365 -17.40 -19.68 1.18
CA GLU A 365 -16.87 -20.97 1.64
C GLU A 365 -15.39 -21.09 1.28
N PRO A 366 -14.59 -21.79 2.10
CA PRO A 366 -13.20 -22.03 1.81
C PRO A 366 -13.01 -23.00 0.62
N GLY A 367 -11.75 -23.17 0.18
CA GLY A 367 -11.39 -24.20 -0.80
C GLY A 367 -11.86 -23.93 -2.23
N ARG A 368 -12.22 -22.69 -2.57
CA ARG A 368 -12.49 -22.28 -3.96
C ARG A 368 -11.17 -22.10 -4.71
N ASN A 369 -10.51 -23.21 -5.06
CA ASN A 369 -9.16 -23.19 -5.64
C ASN A 369 -9.13 -22.62 -7.08
N TYR A 370 -7.95 -22.25 -7.57
CA TYR A 370 -7.67 -21.94 -8.97
C TYR A 370 -8.63 -20.92 -9.60
N ILE A 371 -8.92 -19.83 -8.90
CA ILE A 371 -9.67 -18.68 -9.45
C ILE A 371 -8.67 -17.64 -9.97
N THR A 372 -8.98 -17.02 -11.10
CA THR A 372 -8.26 -15.85 -11.62
C THR A 372 -9.18 -14.63 -11.56
N VAL A 373 -8.68 -13.52 -11.04
CA VAL A 373 -9.40 -12.23 -10.97
C VAL A 373 -8.53 -11.16 -11.62
N ARG A 374 -8.98 -10.62 -12.76
CA ARG A 374 -8.16 -9.73 -13.61
C ARG A 374 -8.86 -8.45 -14.07
N GLY A 375 -8.14 -7.34 -14.02
CA GLY A 375 -8.50 -6.13 -14.78
C GLY A 375 -9.62 -5.28 -14.17
N PHE A 376 -10.03 -5.56 -12.93
CA PHE A 376 -11.13 -4.84 -12.30
C PHE A 376 -10.66 -3.63 -11.50
N VAL A 377 -11.54 -2.64 -11.39
CA VAL A 377 -11.43 -1.60 -10.36
C VAL A 377 -12.37 -1.97 -9.21
N MET A 378 -11.84 -2.25 -8.03
CA MET A 378 -12.62 -2.67 -6.86
C MET A 378 -12.49 -1.68 -5.70
N ARG A 379 -13.63 -1.25 -5.12
CA ARG A 379 -13.60 -0.20 -4.08
C ARG A 379 -14.74 -0.22 -3.05
N HIS A 380 -14.54 0.50 -1.94
CA HIS A 380 -15.55 0.81 -0.91
C HIS A 380 -16.08 -0.43 -0.17
N ALA A 381 -15.19 -1.17 0.49
CA ALA A 381 -15.57 -2.35 1.28
C ALA A 381 -15.51 -2.05 2.78
N ALA A 382 -16.53 -2.47 3.52
CA ALA A 382 -16.60 -2.38 4.98
C ALA A 382 -15.95 -3.60 5.66
N THR A 383 -14.71 -3.92 5.30
CA THR A 383 -14.01 -5.09 5.82
C THR A 383 -13.76 -4.95 7.33
N PRO A 384 -13.88 -6.03 8.12
CA PRO A 384 -13.63 -6.00 9.55
C PRO A 384 -12.13 -5.83 9.87
N TRP A 385 -11.82 -5.52 11.13
CA TRP A 385 -10.46 -5.73 11.63
C TRP A 385 -10.26 -7.22 11.89
N ALA A 386 -9.30 -7.83 11.20
CA ALA A 386 -9.04 -9.25 11.35
C ALA A 386 -7.61 -9.52 11.81
N GLY A 387 -7.45 -10.12 12.99
CA GLY A 387 -6.18 -10.52 13.57
C GLY A 387 -5.49 -11.66 12.83
N ALA A 388 -4.45 -12.25 13.42
CA ALA A 388 -3.79 -13.41 12.84
C ALA A 388 -4.56 -14.72 13.04
N MET A 389 -5.46 -14.79 14.04
CA MET A 389 -6.18 -16.01 14.41
C MET A 389 -7.66 -15.95 14.05
N SER A 390 -8.21 -14.76 13.79
CA SER A 390 -9.57 -14.55 13.28
C SER A 390 -9.67 -14.80 11.76
N GLU A 391 -10.88 -14.99 11.23
CA GLU A 391 -11.10 -14.95 9.78
C GLU A 391 -10.65 -13.60 9.20
N GLN A 392 -9.88 -13.66 8.11
CA GLN A 392 -9.27 -12.48 7.53
C GLN A 392 -10.02 -12.01 6.29
N VAL A 393 -11.25 -11.51 6.48
CA VAL A 393 -12.06 -10.93 5.38
C VAL A 393 -11.41 -9.65 4.85
N GLY A 394 -11.24 -9.58 3.53
CA GLY A 394 -10.71 -8.43 2.79
C GLY A 394 -11.67 -7.97 1.71
N LEU A 395 -11.33 -6.90 1.01
CA LEU A 395 -12.14 -6.41 -0.12
C LEU A 395 -12.16 -7.44 -1.24
N LEU A 396 -11.00 -8.02 -1.53
CA LEU A 396 -10.78 -9.20 -2.38
C LEU A 396 -10.05 -10.27 -1.58
N GLY A 397 -10.50 -11.52 -1.61
CA GLY A 397 -9.84 -12.58 -0.82
C GLY A 397 -9.96 -14.00 -1.37
N THR A 398 -8.95 -14.82 -1.05
CA THR A 398 -8.84 -16.21 -1.48
C THR A 398 -9.61 -17.19 -0.60
N HIS A 399 -9.93 -16.78 0.63
CA HIS A 399 -10.68 -17.54 1.64
C HIS A 399 -10.18 -18.99 1.77
N TRP A 400 -8.98 -19.19 2.34
CA TRP A 400 -8.40 -20.51 2.60
C TRP A 400 -8.46 -21.48 1.41
N SER A 401 -7.71 -21.17 0.35
CA SER A 401 -7.71 -21.94 -0.89
C SER A 401 -6.31 -22.02 -1.48
N LYS A 402 -6.21 -22.63 -2.67
CA LYS A 402 -4.96 -22.79 -3.41
C LYS A 402 -5.01 -22.16 -4.79
N GLY A 403 -3.87 -21.61 -5.21
CA GLY A 403 -3.59 -21.40 -6.63
C GLY A 403 -4.31 -20.23 -7.28
N TRP A 404 -4.86 -19.27 -6.52
CA TRP A 404 -5.42 -18.05 -7.09
C TRP A 404 -4.41 -17.22 -7.87
N ILE A 405 -4.88 -16.57 -8.93
CA ILE A 405 -4.18 -15.48 -9.61
C ILE A 405 -5.00 -14.20 -9.41
N ILE A 406 -4.40 -13.18 -8.81
CA ILE A 406 -4.99 -11.86 -8.61
C ILE A 406 -4.10 -10.87 -9.35
N GLU A 407 -4.57 -10.33 -10.47
CA GLU A 407 -3.70 -9.52 -11.31
C GLU A 407 -4.35 -8.34 -12.03
N ASP A 408 -3.54 -7.31 -12.32
CA ASP A 408 -3.96 -6.14 -13.09
C ASP A 408 -5.20 -5.43 -12.52
N ASN A 409 -5.45 -5.53 -11.21
CA ASN A 409 -6.60 -4.89 -10.55
C ASN A 409 -6.20 -3.56 -9.91
N GLN A 410 -7.14 -2.62 -9.84
CA GLN A 410 -7.04 -1.42 -9.02
C GLN A 410 -7.93 -1.59 -7.78
N ILE A 411 -7.35 -1.64 -6.59
CA ILE A 411 -8.06 -1.90 -5.33
C ILE A 411 -7.90 -0.70 -4.41
N SER A 412 -9.01 -0.14 -3.93
CA SER A 412 -8.92 1.01 -3.04
C SER A 412 -10.08 1.15 -2.07
N HIS A 413 -9.92 2.02 -1.07
CA HIS A 413 -11.00 2.40 -0.15
C HIS A 413 -11.60 1.21 0.62
N SER A 414 -10.76 0.29 1.07
CA SER A 414 -11.17 -0.75 2.03
C SER A 414 -11.07 -0.19 3.45
N MET A 415 -12.08 -0.46 4.29
CA MET A 415 -12.07 -0.08 5.69
C MET A 415 -10.87 -0.66 6.43
N ASN A 416 -10.42 -1.86 6.10
CA ASN A 416 -9.23 -2.47 6.70
C ASN A 416 -8.30 -3.00 5.60
N THR A 417 -8.60 -4.17 5.05
CA THR A 417 -7.68 -4.92 4.17
C THR A 417 -8.13 -4.86 2.71
N GLY A 418 -7.21 -4.53 1.81
CA GLY A 418 -7.42 -4.61 0.35
C GLY A 418 -7.52 -6.06 -0.13
N ILE A 419 -6.38 -6.72 -0.31
CA ILE A 419 -6.30 -8.14 -0.65
C ILE A 419 -5.99 -8.97 0.59
N THR A 420 -6.73 -10.05 0.79
CA THR A 420 -6.42 -11.06 1.82
C THR A 420 -6.07 -12.40 1.19
N LEU A 421 -4.95 -12.97 1.61
CA LEU A 421 -4.55 -14.36 1.37
C LEU A 421 -4.77 -15.21 2.63
N GLY A 422 -5.56 -14.69 3.55
CA GLY A 422 -5.61 -15.13 4.91
C GLY A 422 -6.40 -16.39 5.17
N ARG A 423 -6.41 -16.74 6.45
CA ARG A 423 -7.19 -17.86 7.00
C ARG A 423 -8.69 -17.55 7.07
N TYR A 424 -9.45 -18.62 7.25
CA TYR A 424 -10.89 -18.62 7.48
C TYR A 424 -11.24 -18.92 8.94
N ASP A 425 -12.52 -18.79 9.28
CA ASP A 425 -13.06 -19.22 10.57
C ASP A 425 -13.29 -20.74 10.57
N LEU A 426 -12.66 -21.41 11.51
CA LEU A 426 -12.87 -22.82 11.79
C LEU A 426 -13.63 -22.81 13.12
N ALA A 427 -14.89 -23.24 13.18
CA ALA A 427 -15.74 -23.12 14.38
C ALA A 427 -15.14 -23.73 15.68
N SER A 428 -14.07 -24.51 15.59
CA SER A 428 -13.25 -25.00 16.71
C SER A 428 -12.16 -24.03 17.19
N PHE A 429 -11.99 -22.86 16.55
CA PHE A 429 -11.14 -21.76 17.02
C PHE A 429 -11.89 -20.83 17.94
N ASP A 430 -13.21 -20.71 17.87
CA ASP A 430 -13.92 -19.66 18.60
C ASP A 430 -14.29 -20.02 20.05
N MET A 431 -14.22 -21.31 20.43
CA MET A 431 -14.79 -21.76 21.70
C MET A 431 -13.83 -21.80 22.90
N ASP A 432 -12.51 -21.62 22.72
CA ASP A 432 -11.52 -21.60 23.82
C ASP A 432 -10.11 -21.05 23.40
N MET A 433 -10.02 -20.14 22.40
CA MET A 433 -8.69 -19.66 21.96
C MET A 433 -7.93 -18.91 23.06
N PRO A 434 -6.62 -19.16 23.23
CA PRO A 434 -5.79 -18.40 24.15
C PRO A 434 -5.78 -16.92 23.76
N GLU A 435 -5.60 -16.05 24.75
CA GLU A 435 -5.34 -14.61 24.55
C GLU A 435 -4.43 -14.35 23.34
N ALA A 436 -4.55 -13.20 22.66
CA ALA A 436 -3.74 -12.79 21.51
C ALA A 436 -2.23 -12.75 21.80
N THR A 437 -1.63 -13.94 21.86
CA THR A 437 -0.35 -14.28 22.50
C THR A 437 0.38 -15.33 21.68
N ALA A 438 1.63 -15.59 22.04
CA ALA A 438 2.45 -16.58 21.37
C ALA A 438 1.90 -18.02 21.45
N PRO A 439 1.49 -18.52 22.64
CA PRO A 439 0.87 -19.84 22.73
C PRO A 439 -0.41 -19.98 21.89
N GLY A 440 -1.27 -18.96 21.87
CA GLY A 440 -2.50 -18.97 21.05
C GLY A 440 -2.21 -19.11 19.57
N PHE A 441 -1.21 -18.39 19.06
CA PHE A 441 -0.81 -18.54 17.67
C PHE A 441 -0.22 -19.94 17.37
N VAL A 442 0.55 -20.53 18.30
CA VAL A 442 1.09 -21.89 18.15
C VAL A 442 -0.03 -22.92 18.06
N GLU A 443 -0.98 -22.89 18.99
CA GLU A 443 -2.16 -23.77 18.97
C GLU A 443 -2.96 -23.60 17.67
N SER A 444 -3.11 -22.35 17.22
CA SER A 444 -3.75 -22.04 15.95
C SER A 444 -3.04 -22.70 14.76
N CYS A 445 -1.71 -22.75 14.75
CA CYS A 445 -0.94 -23.44 13.72
C CYS A 445 -1.14 -24.96 13.77
N GLU A 446 -1.13 -25.57 14.96
CA GLU A 446 -1.37 -27.01 15.14
C GLU A 446 -2.75 -27.41 14.61
N LEU A 447 -3.76 -26.58 14.88
CA LEU A 447 -5.10 -26.82 14.38
C LEU A 447 -5.17 -26.65 12.86
N ALA A 448 -4.51 -25.63 12.29
CA ALA A 448 -4.42 -25.49 10.84
C ALA A 448 -3.77 -26.70 10.16
N LEU A 449 -2.71 -27.27 10.74
CA LEU A 449 -2.07 -28.49 10.24
C LEU A 449 -3.04 -29.68 10.25
N LYS A 450 -3.82 -29.86 11.33
CA LYS A 450 -4.87 -30.90 11.40
C LYS A 450 -5.97 -30.71 10.34
N HIS A 451 -6.21 -29.47 9.91
CA HIS A 451 -7.18 -29.11 8.87
C HIS A 451 -6.55 -28.94 7.47
N GLY A 452 -5.39 -29.58 7.23
CA GLY A 452 -4.83 -29.70 5.88
C GLY A 452 -4.05 -28.49 5.40
N TRP A 453 -3.61 -27.59 6.29
CA TRP A 453 -2.64 -26.54 5.95
C TRP A 453 -1.32 -27.17 5.48
N SER A 454 -1.14 -27.21 4.16
CA SER A 454 -0.10 -27.93 3.44
C SER A 454 0.11 -27.30 2.08
N LYS A 455 1.24 -27.57 1.44
CA LYS A 455 1.55 -27.09 0.08
C LYS A 455 0.56 -27.63 -0.95
N GLU A 456 -0.01 -28.80 -0.70
CA GLU A 456 -0.96 -29.49 -1.56
C GLU A 456 -2.31 -28.78 -1.59
N ASN A 457 -2.72 -28.15 -0.48
CA ASN A 457 -4.10 -27.68 -0.29
C ASN A 457 -4.24 -26.16 -0.16
N ILE A 458 -3.22 -25.42 0.27
CA ILE A 458 -3.34 -24.01 0.65
C ILE A 458 -2.19 -23.16 0.09
N GLY A 459 -2.50 -21.92 -0.26
CA GLY A 459 -1.53 -20.93 -0.72
C GLY A 459 -1.14 -21.13 -2.18
N SER A 460 0.15 -20.98 -2.50
CA SER A 460 0.66 -21.00 -3.88
C SER A 460 -0.08 -19.99 -4.78
N HIS A 461 -0.40 -18.82 -4.25
CA HIS A 461 -1.10 -17.76 -4.97
C HIS A 461 -0.11 -16.92 -5.79
N LEU A 462 -0.60 -16.32 -6.86
CA LEU A 462 0.12 -15.29 -7.60
C LEU A 462 -0.65 -13.97 -7.50
N VAL A 463 -0.07 -13.00 -6.80
CA VAL A 463 -0.63 -11.64 -6.69
C VAL A 463 0.29 -10.71 -7.45
N ARG A 464 -0.13 -10.25 -8.64
CA ARG A 464 0.75 -9.44 -9.48
C ARG A 464 0.15 -8.23 -10.16
N ASN A 465 0.96 -7.21 -10.40
CA ASN A 465 0.58 -6.03 -11.18
C ASN A 465 -0.68 -5.30 -10.68
N ASN A 466 -1.01 -5.42 -9.40
CA ASN A 466 -2.15 -4.71 -8.82
C ASN A 466 -1.71 -3.33 -8.32
N HIS A 467 -2.61 -2.35 -8.42
CA HIS A 467 -2.48 -1.06 -7.75
C HIS A 467 -3.40 -1.03 -6.53
N ILE A 468 -2.83 -1.01 -5.32
CA ILE A 468 -3.57 -1.12 -4.07
C ILE A 468 -3.32 0.12 -3.23
N SER A 469 -4.38 0.87 -2.92
CA SER A 469 -4.22 2.09 -2.15
C SER A 469 -5.36 2.37 -1.19
N HIS A 470 -5.19 3.36 -0.31
CA HIS A 470 -6.31 3.90 0.47
C HIS A 470 -7.05 2.82 1.30
N CYS A 471 -6.31 1.96 2.01
CA CYS A 471 -6.89 0.96 2.92
C CYS A 471 -6.40 1.25 4.35
N GLU A 472 -7.25 1.21 5.38
CA GLU A 472 -6.84 1.69 6.73
C GLU A 472 -6.01 0.70 7.56
N LYS A 473 -5.85 -0.55 7.10
CA LYS A 473 -5.03 -1.57 7.78
C LYS A 473 -3.93 -2.12 6.89
N ASN A 474 -4.28 -2.79 5.79
CA ASN A 474 -3.31 -3.43 4.90
C ASN A 474 -3.67 -3.25 3.43
N GLY A 475 -2.65 -3.15 2.58
CA GLY A 475 -2.82 -3.37 1.15
C GLY A 475 -2.99 -4.86 0.86
N ILE A 476 -2.04 -5.68 1.33
CA ILE A 476 -2.09 -7.15 1.29
C ILE A 476 -1.91 -7.69 2.71
N HIS A 477 -2.77 -8.60 3.15
CA HIS A 477 -2.70 -9.28 4.44
C HIS A 477 -2.83 -10.81 4.29
N GLY A 478 -2.24 -11.58 5.20
CA GLY A 478 -2.54 -13.01 5.29
C GLY A 478 -1.78 -13.71 6.41
N SER A 479 -2.50 -14.48 7.22
CA SER A 479 -1.98 -15.41 8.21
C SER A 479 -2.23 -16.83 7.70
N LEU A 480 -1.17 -17.64 7.62
CA LEU A 480 -1.16 -19.05 7.20
C LEU A 480 -1.54 -19.29 5.73
N GLY A 481 -2.66 -18.73 5.24
CA GLY A 481 -3.18 -18.99 3.89
C GLY A 481 -2.28 -18.50 2.75
N GLY A 482 -1.33 -17.61 3.03
CA GLY A 482 -0.43 -17.01 2.04
C GLY A 482 0.82 -17.83 1.71
N VAL A 483 1.07 -18.98 2.35
CA VAL A 483 2.27 -19.82 2.14
C VAL A 483 2.55 -20.11 0.65
N PHE A 484 3.82 -20.25 0.28
CA PHE A 484 4.28 -20.59 -1.07
C PHE A 484 3.89 -19.61 -2.18
N SER A 485 3.37 -18.43 -1.84
CA SER A 485 2.84 -17.48 -2.82
C SER A 485 3.92 -16.59 -3.43
N VAL A 486 3.65 -16.12 -4.64
CA VAL A 486 4.43 -15.09 -5.34
C VAL A 486 3.66 -13.78 -5.30
N ILE A 487 4.29 -12.72 -4.80
CA ILE A 487 3.74 -11.36 -4.76
C ILE A 487 4.68 -10.45 -5.54
N GLU A 488 4.28 -10.03 -6.75
CA GLU A 488 5.17 -9.33 -7.66
C GLU A 488 4.58 -8.20 -8.50
N GLY A 489 5.36 -7.17 -8.84
CA GLY A 489 4.89 -6.12 -9.75
C GLY A 489 3.80 -5.21 -9.16
N ASN A 490 3.45 -5.34 -7.89
CA ASN A 490 2.37 -4.56 -7.29
C ASN A 490 2.85 -3.16 -6.88
N THR A 491 1.98 -2.17 -7.01
CA THR A 491 2.12 -0.87 -6.38
C THR A 491 1.20 -0.80 -5.16
N ILE A 492 1.76 -0.61 -3.96
CA ILE A 492 1.02 -0.55 -2.70
C ILE A 492 1.31 0.79 -2.03
N CYS A 493 0.30 1.65 -1.89
CA CYS A 493 0.53 2.97 -1.32
C CYS A 493 -0.61 3.53 -0.47
N ASP A 494 -0.31 4.55 0.34
CA ASP A 494 -1.32 5.25 1.14
C ASP A 494 -2.11 4.33 2.08
N ILE A 495 -1.42 3.33 2.63
CA ILE A 495 -1.99 2.35 3.56
C ILE A 495 -1.93 2.90 4.98
N ALA A 496 -3.09 2.93 5.63
CA ALA A 496 -3.32 3.59 6.92
C ALA A 496 -2.84 5.04 6.92
N ALA A 497 -2.96 5.74 5.78
CA ALA A 497 -2.48 7.11 5.61
C ALA A 497 -3.16 8.10 6.57
N ARG A 498 -4.43 7.85 6.94
CA ARG A 498 -5.15 8.67 7.93
C ARG A 498 -4.73 8.40 9.37
N SER A 499 -4.06 7.27 9.63
CA SER A 499 -3.77 6.78 10.99
C SER A 499 -5.00 6.78 11.89
N TRP A 500 -6.16 6.46 11.30
CA TRP A 500 -7.46 6.49 11.96
C TRP A 500 -7.59 5.32 12.93
N LEU A 501 -7.09 4.15 12.54
CA LEU A 501 -7.03 2.92 13.32
C LEU A 501 -5.63 2.73 13.91
N ASN A 502 -5.56 1.94 14.98
CA ASN A 502 -4.31 1.65 15.65
C ASN A 502 -4.32 0.21 16.16
N GLY A 503 -3.22 -0.50 15.99
CA GLY A 503 -3.07 -1.89 16.42
C GLY A 503 -1.81 -2.53 15.85
N HIS A 504 -1.44 -3.71 16.34
CA HIS A 504 -0.22 -4.42 15.92
C HIS A 504 -0.45 -5.26 14.67
N ASP A 505 -0.92 -4.63 13.61
CA ASP A 505 -1.39 -5.36 12.42
C ASP A 505 -1.42 -4.52 11.14
N ILE A 506 -0.94 -3.28 11.21
CA ILE A 506 -0.99 -2.30 10.12
C ILE A 506 0.34 -2.28 9.37
N ALA A 507 0.32 -2.59 8.07
CA ALA A 507 1.45 -2.47 7.15
C ALA A 507 0.95 -2.51 5.69
N GLY A 508 1.72 -1.99 4.74
CA GLY A 508 1.41 -2.10 3.31
C GLY A 508 1.18 -3.55 2.88
N LEU A 509 2.13 -4.42 3.23
CA LEU A 509 2.05 -5.87 3.07
C LEU A 509 2.40 -6.51 4.41
N LYS A 510 1.47 -7.25 5.02
CA LYS A 510 1.73 -8.06 6.22
C LYS A 510 1.45 -9.53 5.94
N LEU A 511 2.42 -10.41 6.21
CA LEU A 511 2.21 -11.85 6.16
C LEU A 511 2.69 -12.51 7.45
N LEU A 512 1.88 -13.46 7.94
CA LEU A 512 2.26 -14.42 8.96
C LEU A 512 2.34 -15.81 8.36
N ALA A 513 3.43 -16.52 8.65
CA ALA A 513 3.78 -17.77 7.97
C ALA A 513 3.96 -17.60 6.46
N SER A 514 4.89 -16.73 6.09
CA SER A 514 5.25 -16.51 4.68
C SER A 514 6.21 -17.58 4.14
N ASN A 515 6.05 -18.83 4.58
CA ASN A 515 6.94 -19.93 4.23
C ASN A 515 7.10 -20.04 2.70
N ASP A 516 8.35 -20.08 2.23
CA ASP A 516 8.72 -20.17 0.82
C ASP A 516 8.03 -19.13 -0.10
N CYS A 517 7.55 -18.02 0.45
CA CYS A 517 6.97 -16.94 -0.35
C CYS A 517 8.05 -16.15 -1.09
N LEU A 518 7.75 -15.73 -2.31
CA LEU A 518 8.58 -14.84 -3.11
C LEU A 518 7.92 -13.48 -3.25
N ILE A 519 8.44 -12.48 -2.54
CA ILE A 519 7.96 -11.10 -2.59
C ILE A 519 8.96 -10.29 -3.41
N ARG A 520 8.66 -10.02 -4.68
CA ARG A 520 9.64 -9.41 -5.58
C ARG A 520 9.13 -8.28 -6.44
N ASN A 521 9.98 -7.33 -6.78
CA ASN A 521 9.65 -6.28 -7.73
C ASN A 521 8.33 -5.55 -7.39
N ASN A 522 8.09 -5.22 -6.13
CA ASN A 522 6.94 -4.38 -5.73
C ASN A 522 7.41 -2.95 -5.43
N HIS A 523 6.51 -1.98 -5.58
CA HIS A 523 6.72 -0.58 -5.21
C HIS A 523 5.80 -0.21 -4.05
N ILE A 524 6.37 0.06 -2.87
CA ILE A 524 5.60 0.21 -1.62
C ILE A 524 5.97 1.52 -0.92
N TYR A 525 5.01 2.44 -0.77
CA TYR A 525 5.30 3.78 -0.26
C TYR A 525 4.13 4.45 0.46
N ARG A 526 4.44 5.39 1.37
CA ARG A 526 3.44 6.10 2.20
C ARG A 526 2.56 5.18 3.05
N CYS A 527 3.16 4.12 3.59
CA CYS A 527 2.50 3.22 4.52
C CYS A 527 2.82 3.57 5.99
N SER A 528 1.78 3.62 6.82
CA SER A 528 1.87 3.90 8.26
C SER A 528 2.06 2.62 9.10
N GLY A 529 2.07 2.73 10.42
CA GLY A 529 2.15 1.58 11.34
C GLY A 529 3.52 0.89 11.30
N ALA A 530 3.52 -0.41 10.99
CA ALA A 530 4.74 -1.18 10.73
C ALA A 530 5.34 -0.90 9.35
N GLY A 531 4.76 -0.01 8.55
CA GLY A 531 5.37 0.53 7.34
C GLY A 531 5.10 -0.31 6.09
N GLY A 532 6.14 -0.54 5.28
CA GLY A 532 6.03 -1.17 3.97
C GLY A 532 5.69 -2.67 4.05
N ILE A 533 6.68 -3.50 4.39
CA ILE A 533 6.56 -4.96 4.50
C ILE A 533 6.73 -5.36 5.98
N TRP A 534 5.83 -6.20 6.48
CA TRP A 534 5.94 -6.84 7.78
C TRP A 534 5.82 -8.35 7.62
N LEU A 535 6.93 -9.05 7.85
CA LEU A 535 6.97 -10.51 7.90
C LEU A 535 7.04 -10.92 9.36
N ASP A 536 5.89 -11.37 9.85
CA ASP A 536 5.62 -11.60 11.26
C ASP A 536 5.45 -13.11 11.45
N TRP A 537 6.40 -13.78 12.10
CA TRP A 537 6.40 -15.23 12.36
C TRP A 537 6.60 -16.09 11.10
N MET A 538 7.45 -17.13 11.23
CA MET A 538 7.61 -18.19 10.23
C MET A 538 7.91 -17.71 8.80
N ALA A 539 8.63 -16.61 8.63
CA ALA A 539 9.24 -16.24 7.35
C ALA A 539 10.41 -17.20 7.04
N GLN A 540 10.11 -18.47 6.79
CA GLN A 540 11.10 -19.52 6.56
C GLN A 540 11.13 -19.90 5.07
N GLY A 541 12.30 -19.83 4.46
CA GLY A 541 12.49 -19.91 3.01
C GLY A 541 12.00 -18.69 2.24
N THR A 542 11.39 -17.71 2.93
CA THR A 542 10.89 -16.47 2.32
C THR A 542 12.01 -15.69 1.64
N ARG A 543 11.74 -15.21 0.43
CA ARG A 543 12.65 -14.35 -0.33
C ARG A 543 11.98 -13.03 -0.68
N VAL A 544 12.62 -11.93 -0.28
CA VAL A 544 12.22 -10.56 -0.60
C VAL A 544 13.24 -9.97 -1.56
N SER A 545 12.90 -9.82 -2.84
CA SER A 545 13.89 -9.50 -3.88
C SER A 545 13.51 -8.33 -4.78
N GLY A 546 14.40 -7.36 -5.00
CA GLY A 546 14.16 -6.35 -6.03
C GLY A 546 13.06 -5.33 -5.72
N ASN A 547 12.60 -5.20 -4.48
CA ASN A 547 11.51 -4.28 -4.14
C ASN A 547 12.00 -2.84 -3.99
N PHE A 548 11.14 -1.86 -4.28
CA PHE A 548 11.38 -0.44 -4.11
C PHE A 548 10.47 0.12 -3.01
N LEU A 549 11.06 0.51 -1.88
CA LEU A 549 10.33 1.01 -0.72
C LEU A 549 10.84 2.39 -0.30
N HIS A 550 9.94 3.34 -0.10
CA HIS A 550 10.26 4.70 0.32
C HIS A 550 9.07 5.41 0.99
N ASP A 551 9.31 6.52 1.67
CA ASP A 551 8.27 7.33 2.33
C ASP A 551 7.34 6.55 3.30
N ASN A 552 7.80 5.41 3.82
CA ASN A 552 7.10 4.58 4.79
C ASN A 552 7.53 4.93 6.23
N SER A 553 6.70 4.56 7.22
CA SER A 553 7.09 4.64 8.63
C SER A 553 8.33 3.78 8.94
N ARG A 554 8.48 2.65 8.23
CA ARG A 554 9.68 1.85 8.03
C ARG A 554 9.54 1.01 6.75
N ASP A 555 10.61 0.56 6.11
CA ASP A 555 10.47 -0.23 4.88
C ASP A 555 10.17 -1.69 5.15
N ILE A 556 10.97 -2.36 5.99
CA ILE A 556 10.75 -3.76 6.32
C ILE A 556 10.86 -4.04 7.83
N TYR A 557 9.95 -4.87 8.32
CA TYR A 557 9.92 -5.39 9.68
C TYR A 557 9.93 -6.92 9.65
N MET A 558 11.04 -7.50 10.13
CA MET A 558 11.17 -8.93 10.36
C MET A 558 10.89 -9.20 11.84
N GLU A 559 9.74 -9.78 12.18
CA GLU A 559 9.37 -10.03 13.57
C GLU A 559 9.31 -11.53 13.89
N VAL A 560 10.09 -11.94 14.90
CA VAL A 560 10.10 -13.28 15.50
C VAL A 560 10.23 -14.46 14.52
N ASN A 561 11.05 -14.27 13.49
CA ASN A 561 11.42 -15.29 12.52
C ASN A 561 12.76 -15.95 12.86
N HIS A 562 12.91 -17.22 12.47
CA HIS A 562 14.11 -18.03 12.73
C HIS A 562 14.94 -18.36 11.47
N GLY A 563 14.46 -17.91 10.30
CA GLY A 563 15.09 -18.15 9.01
C GLY A 563 14.99 -19.61 8.53
N PRO A 564 15.74 -19.96 7.48
CA PRO A 564 16.48 -19.03 6.62
C PRO A 564 15.51 -18.12 5.87
N TYR A 565 15.72 -16.81 5.88
CA TYR A 565 15.04 -15.89 4.95
C TYR A 565 16.07 -15.01 4.26
N LEU A 566 15.75 -14.60 3.04
CA LEU A 566 16.67 -13.88 2.16
C LEU A 566 16.05 -12.55 1.71
N LEU A 567 16.78 -11.46 1.93
CA LEU A 567 16.45 -10.14 1.40
C LEU A 567 17.57 -9.73 0.45
N ASP A 568 17.28 -9.66 -0.85
CA ASP A 568 18.28 -9.35 -1.87
C ASP A 568 17.87 -8.29 -2.87
N ASN A 569 18.83 -7.48 -3.33
CA ASN A 569 18.60 -6.45 -4.35
C ASN A 569 17.44 -5.49 -4.01
N ASN A 570 17.13 -5.17 -2.75
CA ASN A 570 16.04 -4.23 -2.43
C ASN A 570 16.54 -2.80 -2.24
N LEU A 571 15.68 -1.83 -2.52
CA LEU A 571 15.88 -0.41 -2.23
C LEU A 571 15.02 -0.03 -1.03
N PHE A 572 15.62 0.09 0.14
CA PHE A 572 14.97 0.49 1.38
C PHE A 572 15.30 1.95 1.71
N LEU A 573 14.53 2.89 1.16
CA LEU A 573 14.86 4.31 1.13
C LEU A 573 14.01 5.19 2.07
N SER A 574 13.23 4.59 2.97
CA SER A 574 12.58 5.33 4.05
C SER A 574 13.55 5.68 5.17
N LYS A 575 13.15 6.61 6.05
CA LYS A 575 13.95 7.03 7.23
C LYS A 575 14.30 5.87 8.18
N SER A 576 13.52 4.79 8.14
CA SER A 576 13.80 3.54 8.85
C SER A 576 13.75 2.41 7.83
N SER A 577 14.90 1.83 7.49
CA SER A 577 14.95 0.78 6.46
C SER A 577 14.58 -0.58 7.02
N LEU A 578 15.23 -1.02 8.10
CA LEU A 578 15.09 -2.36 8.64
C LEU A 578 14.80 -2.33 10.14
N THR A 579 13.73 -2.98 10.56
CA THR A 579 13.55 -3.43 11.94
C THR A 579 13.66 -4.94 11.96
N ASP A 580 14.71 -5.46 12.56
CA ASP A 580 14.99 -6.89 12.65
C ASP A 580 14.83 -7.36 14.09
N TRP A 581 13.69 -7.95 14.42
CA TRP A 581 13.43 -8.65 15.68
C TRP A 581 13.39 -10.15 15.42
N SER A 582 14.26 -10.62 14.54
CA SER A 582 14.34 -11.99 14.05
C SER A 582 15.80 -12.48 14.06
N GLN A 583 16.02 -13.72 13.64
CA GLN A 583 17.36 -14.30 13.45
C GLN A 583 17.34 -15.27 12.27
N GLY A 584 18.52 -15.68 11.79
CA GLY A 584 18.63 -16.56 10.61
C GLY A 584 18.43 -15.83 9.27
N GLY A 585 18.51 -14.50 9.25
CA GLY A 585 18.37 -13.69 8.05
C GLY A 585 19.65 -13.56 7.22
N ALA A 586 19.48 -13.46 5.90
CA ALA A 586 20.53 -13.07 4.96
C ALA A 586 20.11 -11.83 4.15
N TYR A 587 20.96 -10.81 4.17
CA TYR A 587 20.75 -9.52 3.52
C TYR A 587 21.88 -9.29 2.51
N ALA A 588 21.58 -9.42 1.23
CA ALA A 588 22.58 -9.39 0.15
C ALA A 588 22.31 -8.30 -0.88
N HIS A 589 23.30 -7.45 -1.17
CA HIS A 589 23.18 -6.46 -2.27
C HIS A 589 21.98 -5.52 -2.16
N ASN A 590 21.56 -5.14 -0.95
CA ASN A 590 20.50 -4.14 -0.76
C ASN A 590 21.10 -2.72 -0.67
N VAL A 591 20.24 -1.73 -0.88
CA VAL A 591 20.49 -0.32 -0.54
C VAL A 591 19.65 0.07 0.66
N PHE A 592 20.30 0.46 1.75
CA PHE A 592 19.67 0.93 2.98
C PHE A 592 19.90 2.44 3.13
N GLY A 593 18.82 3.22 2.99
CA GLY A 593 18.82 4.68 3.11
C GLY A 593 18.53 5.21 4.52
N GLY A 594 18.12 4.34 5.45
CA GLY A 594 17.61 4.73 6.76
C GLY A 594 18.07 3.83 7.90
N LEU A 595 17.47 4.07 9.07
CA LEU A 595 17.87 3.42 10.32
C LEU A 595 17.64 1.91 10.31
N ILE A 596 18.56 1.20 10.97
CA ILE A 596 18.45 -0.22 11.29
C ILE A 596 18.24 -0.38 12.79
N ARG A 597 17.29 -1.23 13.18
CA ARG A 597 16.96 -1.53 14.58
C ARG A 597 16.95 -3.03 14.80
N VAL A 598 17.49 -3.45 15.94
CA VAL A 598 17.52 -4.86 16.37
C VAL A 598 16.99 -4.99 17.79
N LYS A 599 16.33 -6.10 18.12
CA LYS A 599 15.79 -6.34 19.47
C LYS A 599 15.59 -7.83 19.76
N LYS A 600 16.18 -8.32 20.86
CA LYS A 600 15.90 -9.67 21.37
C LYS A 600 14.43 -9.78 21.76
N GLU A 601 13.87 -10.98 21.63
CA GLU A 601 12.47 -11.24 21.96
C GLU A 601 12.31 -12.56 22.70
N LYS A 602 11.45 -12.57 23.71
CA LYS A 602 11.29 -13.68 24.65
C LYS A 602 10.18 -14.65 24.24
N ARG A 603 9.28 -14.22 23.34
CA ARG A 603 8.23 -15.08 22.78
C ARG A 603 8.87 -16.30 22.11
N GLU A 604 8.38 -17.48 22.48
CA GLU A 604 8.65 -18.73 21.77
C GLU A 604 7.74 -18.79 20.55
N THR A 605 8.33 -18.79 19.35
CA THR A 605 7.59 -18.76 18.09
C THR A 605 7.98 -19.93 17.19
N PRO A 606 7.04 -20.42 16.36
CA PRO A 606 7.23 -21.60 15.55
C PRO A 606 8.25 -21.44 14.42
N TYR A 607 8.87 -22.56 14.08
CA TYR A 607 9.61 -22.81 12.84
C TYR A 607 9.42 -24.27 12.43
N PHE A 608 9.70 -24.59 11.18
CA PHE A 608 9.57 -25.92 10.60
C PHE A 608 10.92 -26.49 10.16
N VAL A 609 10.89 -27.75 9.74
CA VAL A 609 11.90 -28.27 8.80
C VAL A 609 11.74 -27.50 7.47
N PRO A 610 12.83 -27.09 6.80
CA PRO A 610 12.74 -26.31 5.57
C PRO A 610 11.91 -26.99 4.47
N HIS A 611 11.16 -26.19 3.70
CA HIS A 611 10.29 -26.56 2.56
C HIS A 611 9.06 -27.41 2.88
N GLU A 612 8.78 -27.63 4.16
CA GLU A 612 7.67 -28.47 4.62
C GLU A 612 6.94 -27.77 5.79
N LEU A 613 5.73 -28.26 6.10
CA LEU A 613 4.94 -27.81 7.25
C LEU A 613 4.75 -28.93 8.30
N GLU A 614 5.53 -30.02 8.24
CA GLU A 614 5.20 -31.25 8.96
C GLU A 614 5.68 -31.31 10.42
N GLN A 615 6.78 -30.62 10.76
CA GLN A 615 7.38 -30.70 12.10
C GLN A 615 7.61 -29.32 12.69
N MET A 616 6.58 -28.79 13.36
CA MET A 616 6.65 -27.52 14.07
C MET A 616 7.51 -27.64 15.34
N ARG A 617 8.41 -26.68 15.54
CA ARG A 617 9.27 -26.54 16.72
C ARG A 617 9.24 -25.09 17.19
N LEU A 618 9.63 -24.84 18.43
CA LEU A 618 9.62 -23.50 19.03
C LEU A 618 11.04 -23.01 19.35
N SER A 619 11.24 -21.70 19.20
CA SER A 619 12.43 -20.99 19.67
C SER A 619 12.08 -19.53 19.93
N ASN A 620 12.86 -18.86 20.77
CA ASN A 620 12.83 -17.40 20.92
C ASN A 620 13.95 -16.71 20.12
N ILE A 621 13.94 -15.36 20.12
CA ILE A 621 14.91 -14.52 19.40
C ILE A 621 16.02 -14.06 20.32
N GLN A 622 17.14 -14.77 20.25
CA GLN A 622 18.38 -14.40 20.96
C GLN A 622 19.28 -13.48 20.12
N HIS A 623 18.91 -13.23 18.85
CA HIS A 623 19.70 -12.52 17.85
C HIS A 623 21.05 -13.16 17.50
N LYS A 624 21.19 -14.46 17.68
CA LYS A 624 22.49 -15.13 17.56
C LYS A 624 22.98 -15.39 16.13
N ASP A 625 22.24 -15.03 15.09
CA ASP A 625 22.53 -15.43 13.70
C ASP A 625 21.99 -14.44 12.66
N ALA A 626 22.88 -13.84 11.85
CA ALA A 626 22.52 -12.92 10.74
C ALA A 626 23.66 -12.79 9.73
N ARG A 627 23.35 -12.52 8.46
CA ARG A 627 24.32 -12.36 7.36
C ARG A 627 24.08 -11.06 6.59
N PHE A 628 25.11 -10.23 6.43
CA PHE A 628 25.06 -9.01 5.62
C PHE A 628 26.21 -8.99 4.60
N HIS A 629 25.86 -9.17 3.33
CA HIS A 629 26.85 -9.25 2.26
C HIS A 629 26.64 -8.18 1.19
N ASN A 630 27.72 -7.49 0.83
CA ASN A 630 27.78 -6.61 -0.33
C ASN A 630 26.70 -5.53 -0.37
N ASN A 631 26.22 -5.02 0.77
CA ASN A 631 25.17 -3.99 0.84
C ASN A 631 25.75 -2.56 0.76
N LEU A 632 24.90 -1.59 0.43
CA LEU A 632 25.18 -0.16 0.56
C LEU A 632 24.35 0.43 1.70
N PHE A 633 24.99 1.15 2.62
CA PHE A 633 24.35 1.85 3.72
C PHE A 633 24.60 3.36 3.64
N PHE A 634 23.55 4.15 3.83
CA PHE A 634 23.60 5.61 3.86
C PHE A 634 23.09 6.15 5.22
N GLY A 635 23.67 7.26 5.68
CA GLY A 635 23.16 8.01 6.84
C GLY A 635 23.62 7.46 8.19
N PHE A 636 22.95 7.86 9.28
CA PHE A 636 23.58 7.89 10.62
C PHE A 636 23.60 6.59 11.44
N LYS A 637 23.10 5.44 10.96
CA LYS A 637 23.19 4.15 11.70
C LYS A 637 23.29 2.96 10.73
N GLY A 638 24.42 2.25 10.78
CA GLY A 638 24.67 1.03 9.99
C GLY A 638 24.60 -0.24 10.85
N LEU A 639 25.43 -1.24 10.53
CA LEU A 639 25.44 -2.55 11.18
C LEU A 639 26.09 -2.59 12.57
N SER A 640 26.65 -1.47 13.08
CA SER A 640 27.19 -1.43 14.44
C SER A 640 26.17 -1.78 15.53
N VAL A 641 24.86 -1.67 15.23
CA VAL A 641 23.78 -2.08 16.14
C VAL A 641 23.75 -3.58 16.45
N PHE A 642 24.38 -4.41 15.62
CA PHE A 642 24.50 -5.85 15.85
C PHE A 642 25.69 -6.22 16.75
N ASN A 643 26.58 -5.29 17.07
CA ASN A 643 27.75 -5.55 17.90
C ASN A 643 27.33 -6.03 19.30
N GLY A 644 27.84 -7.19 19.72
CA GLY A 644 27.47 -7.81 21.00
C GLY A 644 26.05 -8.38 21.07
N MET A 645 25.25 -8.25 20.00
CA MET A 645 23.91 -8.82 19.91
C MET A 645 23.90 -10.20 19.26
N SER A 646 24.80 -10.42 18.29
CA SER A 646 24.83 -11.63 17.46
C SER A 646 26.16 -12.38 17.54
N GLU A 647 26.08 -13.65 17.93
CA GLU A 647 27.23 -14.55 18.09
C GLU A 647 27.73 -15.11 16.74
N ASN A 648 26.82 -15.32 15.78
CA ASN A 648 27.10 -15.80 14.43
C ASN A 648 26.73 -14.74 13.39
N LEU A 649 27.23 -13.52 13.58
CA LEU A 649 27.10 -12.45 12.60
C LEU A 649 28.15 -12.62 11.51
N GLN A 650 27.70 -12.79 10.27
CA GLN A 650 28.55 -12.68 9.09
C GLN A 650 28.32 -11.32 8.45
N SER A 651 29.38 -10.55 8.28
CA SER A 651 29.29 -9.25 7.63
C SER A 651 30.50 -9.08 6.71
N VAL A 652 30.28 -9.00 5.40
CA VAL A 652 31.37 -9.01 4.41
C VAL A 652 31.06 -8.10 3.22
N GLY A 653 32.03 -7.26 2.85
CA GLY A 653 32.03 -6.52 1.60
C GLY A 653 31.03 -5.35 1.55
N ASN A 654 30.50 -4.91 2.68
CA ASN A 654 29.54 -3.80 2.73
C ASN A 654 30.24 -2.43 2.54
N VAL A 655 29.47 -1.44 2.08
CA VAL A 655 29.93 -0.04 1.96
C VAL A 655 29.06 0.86 2.82
N TYR A 656 29.71 1.76 3.56
CA TYR A 656 29.10 2.64 4.54
C TYR A 656 29.40 4.10 4.21
N LEU A 657 28.35 4.87 3.95
CA LEU A 657 28.44 6.27 3.50
C LEU A 657 27.74 7.21 4.49
N GLY A 658 28.23 8.45 4.57
CA GLY A 658 27.50 9.55 5.20
C GLY A 658 27.22 9.37 6.70
N GLY A 659 28.11 8.67 7.41
CA GLY A 659 28.00 8.40 8.85
C GLY A 659 27.52 6.99 9.19
N ALA A 660 27.27 6.13 8.20
CA ALA A 660 26.88 4.75 8.48
C ALA A 660 28.06 4.00 9.10
N THR A 661 27.76 3.17 10.10
CA THR A 661 28.78 2.51 10.91
C THR A 661 28.76 1.01 10.69
N PRO A 662 29.92 0.38 10.41
CA PRO A 662 29.99 -1.06 10.27
C PRO A 662 29.84 -1.82 11.58
N SER A 663 29.53 -3.11 11.48
CA SER A 663 29.71 -4.04 12.60
C SER A 663 31.21 -4.27 12.87
N SER A 664 31.56 -4.61 14.11
CA SER A 664 32.94 -4.91 14.52
C SER A 664 33.55 -6.13 13.82
N VAL A 665 32.70 -6.98 13.23
CA VAL A 665 33.11 -8.19 12.49
C VAL A 665 33.06 -8.02 10.96
N ASP A 666 32.79 -6.81 10.45
CA ASP A 666 32.67 -6.60 9.00
C ASP A 666 34.02 -6.70 8.29
N GLN A 667 34.14 -7.69 7.41
CA GLN A 667 35.35 -7.98 6.65
C GLN A 667 35.27 -7.34 5.26
N GLY A 668 36.32 -6.61 4.87
CA GLY A 668 36.37 -6.00 3.53
C GLY A 668 35.46 -4.79 3.36
N GLN A 669 34.96 -4.23 4.47
CA GLN A 669 34.21 -2.97 4.51
C GLN A 669 34.92 -1.79 3.84
N ILE A 670 34.12 -0.87 3.31
CA ILE A 670 34.55 0.47 2.89
C ILE A 670 33.73 1.49 3.67
N VAL A 671 34.39 2.45 4.31
CA VAL A 671 33.74 3.50 5.10
C VAL A 671 34.14 4.87 4.56
N GLU A 672 33.16 5.66 4.13
CA GLU A 672 33.36 7.02 3.62
C GLU A 672 32.53 8.03 4.42
N THR A 673 33.20 8.72 5.34
CA THR A 673 32.57 9.65 6.29
C THR A 673 32.28 11.04 5.69
N GLN A 674 32.94 11.40 4.59
CA GLN A 674 32.83 12.72 3.97
C GLN A 674 31.65 12.87 3.00
N TRP A 675 30.84 11.82 2.83
CA TRP A 675 29.74 11.81 1.87
C TRP A 675 28.59 12.70 2.33
N LYS A 676 28.28 13.76 1.56
CA LYS A 676 27.27 14.78 1.92
C LYS A 676 25.90 14.61 1.25
N SER A 677 25.79 13.84 0.17
CA SER A 677 24.53 13.65 -0.57
C SER A 677 24.02 12.22 -0.47
N GLY A 678 22.77 12.04 -0.05
CA GLY A 678 22.13 10.74 0.02
C GLY A 678 21.71 10.21 -1.36
N VAL A 679 21.02 9.07 -1.33
CA VAL A 679 20.22 8.57 -2.45
C VAL A 679 19.06 9.54 -2.70
N SER A 680 18.78 9.87 -3.96
CA SER A 680 17.57 10.63 -4.30
C SER A 680 16.66 9.82 -5.21
N ILE A 681 15.36 9.99 -5.01
CA ILE A 681 14.32 9.40 -5.86
C ILE A 681 13.42 10.51 -6.38
N THR A 682 13.04 10.38 -7.64
CA THR A 682 12.29 11.38 -8.37
C THR A 682 11.19 10.68 -9.14
N GLU A 683 9.97 11.19 -9.03
CA GLU A 683 8.88 10.74 -9.89
C GLU A 683 8.82 11.70 -11.08
N GLU A 684 8.87 11.14 -12.28
CA GLU A 684 8.82 11.87 -13.54
C GLU A 684 7.46 11.66 -14.23
N LYS A 685 7.25 12.34 -15.37
CA LYS A 685 5.98 12.26 -16.10
C LYS A 685 5.68 10.81 -16.49
N GLY A 686 4.44 10.38 -16.32
CA GLY A 686 3.99 9.03 -16.64
C GLY A 686 4.10 8.02 -15.50
N GLY A 687 4.40 8.46 -14.27
CA GLY A 687 4.49 7.59 -13.09
C GLY A 687 5.80 6.81 -12.99
N GLU A 688 6.81 7.20 -13.77
CA GLU A 688 8.15 6.62 -13.69
C GLU A 688 8.90 7.14 -12.47
N TRP A 689 9.57 6.24 -11.76
CA TRP A 689 10.44 6.56 -10.65
C TRP A 689 11.89 6.34 -11.03
N TRP A 690 12.68 7.39 -10.87
CA TRP A 690 14.09 7.43 -11.16
C TRP A 690 14.89 7.58 -9.88
N LEU A 691 15.92 6.76 -9.75
CA LEU A 691 16.89 6.77 -8.67
C LEU A 691 18.17 7.44 -9.16
N GLU A 692 18.66 8.42 -8.41
CA GLU A 692 20.05 8.86 -8.50
C GLU A 692 20.83 8.33 -7.30
N LEU A 693 21.70 7.37 -7.58
CA LEU A 693 22.54 6.70 -6.62
C LEU A 693 23.99 7.14 -6.83
N PRO A 694 24.62 7.79 -5.86
CA PRO A 694 26.05 8.05 -5.93
C PRO A 694 26.84 6.74 -5.81
N VAL A 695 27.83 6.54 -6.68
CA VAL A 695 28.63 5.31 -6.77
C VAL A 695 30.11 5.65 -6.93
N GLN A 696 31.03 4.76 -6.53
CA GLN A 696 32.45 4.93 -6.84
C GLN A 696 33.07 3.67 -7.45
N PRO A 697 33.79 3.80 -8.58
CA PRO A 697 34.53 2.67 -9.18
C PRO A 697 35.57 2.06 -8.22
N GLU A 698 36.11 2.88 -7.30
CA GLU A 698 37.10 2.44 -6.32
C GLU A 698 36.54 1.39 -5.36
N TRP A 699 35.22 1.35 -5.15
CA TRP A 699 34.61 0.30 -4.33
C TRP A 699 34.85 -1.09 -4.89
N ILE A 700 34.92 -1.22 -6.21
CA ILE A 700 35.18 -2.47 -6.92
C ILE A 700 36.69 -2.73 -7.00
N ARG A 701 37.50 -1.70 -7.23
CA ARG A 701 38.96 -1.83 -7.42
C ARG A 701 39.70 -2.16 -6.12
N SER A 702 39.33 -1.52 -5.03
CA SER A 702 40.03 -1.63 -3.74
C SER A 702 39.67 -2.88 -2.94
N LYS A 703 38.48 -3.46 -3.18
CA LYS A 703 37.96 -4.61 -2.43
C LYS A 703 37.28 -5.60 -3.37
N LYS A 704 37.78 -6.84 -3.36
CA LYS A 704 37.10 -7.97 -4.01
C LYS A 704 35.93 -8.45 -3.15
N ARG A 705 34.84 -8.83 -3.82
CA ARG A 705 33.64 -9.43 -3.21
C ARG A 705 33.36 -10.78 -3.86
N ALA A 706 32.74 -11.68 -3.11
CA ALA A 706 32.24 -12.93 -3.66
C ALA A 706 30.85 -12.72 -4.27
N LEU A 707 30.53 -13.52 -5.29
CA LEU A 707 29.15 -13.77 -5.68
C LEU A 707 28.43 -14.46 -4.53
N ILE A 708 27.22 -14.03 -4.20
CA ILE A 708 26.47 -14.60 -3.07
C ILE A 708 25.72 -15.83 -3.54
N THR A 709 26.00 -16.97 -2.90
CA THR A 709 25.42 -18.28 -3.20
C THR A 709 24.96 -18.99 -1.91
N SER A 710 24.24 -20.10 -2.03
CA SER A 710 23.92 -20.98 -0.90
C SER A 710 25.16 -21.38 -0.08
N GLU A 711 26.27 -21.67 -0.76
CA GLU A 711 27.52 -22.07 -0.11
C GLU A 711 28.10 -20.92 0.73
N VAL A 712 28.14 -19.71 0.16
CA VAL A 712 28.63 -18.51 0.87
C VAL A 712 27.78 -18.20 2.10
N LEU A 713 26.46 -18.35 1.99
CA LEU A 713 25.55 -18.10 3.11
C LEU A 713 25.54 -19.23 4.14
N GLY A 714 25.88 -20.46 3.75
CA GLY A 714 25.82 -21.63 4.63
C GLY A 714 24.39 -21.91 5.12
N LYS A 715 24.22 -22.10 6.44
CA LYS A 715 22.94 -22.48 7.05
C LYS A 715 22.50 -21.53 8.15
N ALA A 716 21.20 -21.26 8.22
CA ALA A 716 20.59 -20.62 9.38
C ALA A 716 20.68 -21.56 10.59
N LYS A 717 21.10 -21.01 11.74
CA LYS A 717 21.53 -21.78 12.92
C LYS A 717 20.39 -22.55 13.58
N ILE A 718 19.24 -21.92 13.77
CA ILE A 718 18.09 -22.51 14.48
C ILE A 718 17.43 -23.65 13.68
N PRO A 719 16.98 -23.42 12.43
CA PRO A 719 16.38 -24.48 11.63
C PRO A 719 17.42 -25.48 11.07
N ASN A 720 18.72 -25.17 11.17
CA ASN A 720 19.81 -25.93 10.54
C ASN A 720 19.60 -26.16 9.03
N ALA A 721 19.12 -25.11 8.35
CA ALA A 721 18.67 -25.15 6.96
C ALA A 721 19.48 -24.21 6.08
N ALA A 722 19.76 -24.64 4.84
CA ALA A 722 20.50 -23.84 3.86
C ALA A 722 19.62 -22.74 3.25
N TYR A 723 20.26 -21.68 2.75
CA TYR A 723 19.58 -20.65 1.95
C TYR A 723 19.49 -21.14 0.51
N VAL A 724 18.32 -21.62 0.09
CA VAL A 724 18.05 -22.20 -1.23
C VAL A 724 16.78 -21.57 -1.83
N GLN A 725 16.48 -21.88 -3.08
CA GLN A 725 15.21 -21.52 -3.70
C GLN A 725 14.05 -22.36 -3.10
N ALA A 726 12.81 -21.97 -3.36
CA ALA A 726 11.61 -22.66 -2.86
C ALA A 726 11.44 -24.11 -3.39
N ASP A 727 12.14 -24.48 -4.46
CA ASP A 727 12.22 -25.85 -4.98
C ASP A 727 13.41 -26.64 -4.40
N GLY A 728 14.14 -26.06 -3.44
CA GLY A 728 15.32 -26.65 -2.80
C GLY A 728 16.62 -26.50 -3.60
N THR A 729 16.58 -25.92 -4.81
CA THR A 729 17.79 -25.74 -5.63
C THR A 729 18.74 -24.68 -5.07
N PRO A 730 20.06 -24.80 -5.31
CA PRO A 730 21.02 -23.80 -4.84
C PRO A 730 20.70 -22.39 -5.32
N TYR A 731 20.78 -21.45 -4.39
CA TYR A 731 20.65 -20.02 -4.63
C TYR A 731 21.98 -19.44 -5.17
N ALA A 732 21.86 -18.54 -6.15
CA ALA A 732 22.95 -17.68 -6.62
C ALA A 732 22.39 -16.31 -7.02
N LEU A 733 22.98 -15.23 -6.49
CA LEU A 733 22.58 -13.86 -6.80
C LEU A 733 23.40 -13.30 -7.97
N ASP A 734 23.16 -13.82 -9.17
CA ASP A 734 23.94 -13.47 -10.36
C ASP A 734 23.37 -12.32 -11.19
N THR A 735 22.22 -11.77 -10.80
CA THR A 735 21.64 -10.56 -11.40
C THR A 735 21.47 -9.43 -10.37
N ASP A 736 21.44 -8.20 -10.88
CA ASP A 736 21.16 -7.00 -10.10
C ASP A 736 19.66 -6.65 -10.10
N TYR A 737 19.30 -5.49 -9.53
CA TYR A 737 17.93 -4.98 -9.39
C TYR A 737 17.16 -4.91 -10.72
N LEU A 738 17.88 -4.67 -11.82
CA LEU A 738 17.35 -4.51 -13.18
C LEU A 738 17.49 -5.80 -14.00
N GLY A 739 17.84 -6.92 -13.36
CA GLY A 739 18.04 -8.20 -14.05
C GLY A 739 19.37 -8.31 -14.80
N MET A 740 20.29 -7.35 -14.65
CA MET A 740 21.56 -7.38 -15.35
C MET A 740 22.55 -8.34 -14.68
N LYS A 741 23.23 -9.18 -15.47
CA LYS A 741 24.25 -10.11 -14.95
C LYS A 741 25.38 -9.37 -14.23
N ARG A 742 25.72 -9.87 -13.04
CA ARG A 742 26.83 -9.43 -12.21
C ARG A 742 28.14 -10.09 -12.68
N LYS A 743 29.27 -9.45 -12.38
CA LYS A 743 30.59 -10.07 -12.57
C LYS A 743 30.82 -11.08 -11.46
N THR A 744 30.98 -12.35 -11.80
CA THR A 744 31.12 -13.46 -10.85
C THR A 744 32.34 -13.30 -9.95
N GLU A 745 33.45 -12.78 -10.48
CA GLU A 745 34.73 -12.70 -9.77
C GLU A 745 34.78 -11.54 -8.78
N ASN A 746 33.98 -10.49 -9.01
CA ASN A 746 33.93 -9.30 -8.15
C ASN A 746 32.66 -8.46 -8.44
N PRO A 747 31.50 -8.83 -7.90
CA PRO A 747 30.27 -8.08 -8.09
C PRO A 747 30.34 -6.71 -7.38
N ALA A 748 29.68 -5.71 -7.96
CA ALA A 748 29.54 -4.40 -7.35
C ALA A 748 28.65 -4.47 -6.08
N PRO A 749 28.96 -3.72 -5.01
CA PRO A 749 28.10 -3.64 -3.83
C PRO A 749 26.77 -2.94 -4.15
N GLY A 750 25.76 -3.24 -3.36
CA GLY A 750 24.40 -2.74 -3.54
C GLY A 750 23.65 -3.43 -4.66
N SER A 751 22.47 -2.87 -4.94
CA SER A 751 21.49 -3.51 -5.81
C SER A 751 21.77 -3.34 -7.29
N PHE A 752 22.78 -2.57 -7.68
CA PHE A 752 23.06 -2.27 -9.09
C PHE A 752 24.49 -2.59 -9.46
N ARG A 753 24.70 -2.97 -10.73
CA ARG A 753 26.01 -2.83 -11.37
C ARG A 753 26.28 -1.36 -11.71
N PHE A 754 27.54 -0.96 -11.70
CA PHE A 754 27.96 0.35 -12.18
C PHE A 754 29.38 0.31 -12.76
N GLY A 755 29.66 1.22 -13.68
CA GLY A 755 30.92 1.32 -14.41
C GLY A 755 31.89 2.34 -13.79
N SER A 756 32.52 3.16 -14.63
CA SER A 756 33.48 4.20 -14.23
C SER A 756 32.84 5.52 -13.75
N GLY A 757 31.51 5.67 -13.90
CA GLY A 757 30.76 6.84 -13.46
C GLY A 757 30.75 7.01 -11.94
N LYS A 758 30.52 8.25 -11.48
CA LYS A 758 30.41 8.59 -10.05
C LYS A 758 28.96 8.72 -9.55
N THR A 759 28.01 8.67 -10.47
CA THR A 759 26.57 8.67 -10.19
C THR A 759 25.92 7.69 -11.16
N LEU A 760 25.01 6.88 -10.64
CA LEU A 760 24.13 6.00 -11.38
C LEU A 760 22.74 6.62 -11.35
N ARG A 761 22.19 6.98 -12.52
CA ARG A 761 20.79 7.37 -12.67
C ARG A 761 20.05 6.26 -13.41
N VAL A 762 19.04 5.67 -12.79
CA VAL A 762 18.31 4.51 -13.32
C VAL A 762 16.82 4.59 -13.02
N LYS A 763 15.98 4.15 -13.96
CA LYS A 763 14.56 3.92 -13.71
C LYS A 763 14.42 2.70 -12.81
N VAL A 764 13.71 2.86 -11.69
CA VAL A 764 13.48 1.80 -10.70
C VAL A 764 12.02 1.35 -10.66
N TRP A 765 11.10 2.15 -11.21
CA TRP A 765 9.69 1.78 -11.35
C TRP A 765 9.00 2.50 -12.51
N PRO A 766 8.04 1.87 -13.21
CA PRO A 766 7.96 0.41 -13.36
C PRO A 766 9.27 -0.12 -13.95
N LYS A 767 9.63 -1.37 -13.62
CA LYS A 767 10.81 -2.01 -14.23
C LYS A 767 10.51 -2.35 -15.69
N GLU A 768 11.55 -2.34 -16.52
CA GLU A 768 11.46 -2.73 -17.94
C GLU A 768 11.29 -4.23 -18.13
#